data_AF-A0A8S2A9P9-F1
#
_entry.id   AF-A0A8S2A9P9-F1
#
_cell.length_a   1.000
_cell.length_b   1.000
_cell.length_c   1.000
_cell.angle_alpha   90.00
_cell.angle_beta   90.00
_cell.angle_gamma   90.00
#
_symmetry.space_group_name_H-M   'P 1'
#
loop_
_entity.id
_entity.type
_entity.pdbx_description
1 polymer ?
#
loop_
_entity_poly.entity_id
_entity_poly.type
_entity_poly.pdbx_seq_one_letter_code
_entity_poly.pdbx_strand_id
1 'polypeptide(L)'
;MFIESVIRFSEFIAESVIIASVVVFTLRLFFRFACFLASRPWRRYRTFTVQHRRRWRKTTAEEKHSSPYCTICLEDAAAGEKMRRITTCNHCFHADCIDPWLEKKSTCPLCRAEIPPVPPGNPLVALFVPPGVIEMFTKGIISDAVTWRGDSALRDGSDAHIDLTGGYYDAGDNMKFGFPLAFTTTMLAWSSVEMESQLKAHHEHENTLAALRWATDYLIKAHPEPNVLYGQVGDGNLDHACWMRPEDMTTPRPSYRIDAQHPGTDLAGETAAAMAAASLAFALSDAAYAKTLIGHAKDLFEFAKEYRGVYHYSIPNAGGFYPSSGYEDELLWAAAWLHRATGDQTYLNYLTQASNKGGARFVFAWDDKFLGAQVLVAKLVFEGKVKNEGKMLEYKSMAEQFICNCAQKGFNNVKKTPGGLLWFLSWDNLQYTATASFALVTYAKYLEAAQTSIQCPNGGVLQAADLFNLARAQVDYILGSNPKNMSYMVGYGTNYPKRPHHRGASIVSIKNDPKPVTCNGGFEAWYNNPKPNPNVLVGAIVGGPDEYDAYGDERSDFQHDEPDTVTVAPLVVMSTAHGAVSTNYGEALTKSLLYFEAQRSGKLPPNQRVTWRGDSALRDGSDAHVDLTGGYYDAGDNMKFGFPLAFMTTMLAWSNIEMASQLKAHQEQENALAALKWATDFLIKAHPEPNVLYGQVGDGNSDHGCWMRPEDMTTPRPSFRIDAQHPGSDLAGETAAAMAAASIAFAPSDEAYAKILIGHAKDLFEFAKAYPGIYQNSITNAGGFYASSGYEDELLWAAAWLHRATNDQIYLDYLTKASGTGGPRTVFAWDDKFVGAQVLVAKLALEGKVESNGKIAEYKSMAEQFICNCAQKGSNNVKKTPGGLLYFLPWNNLQYTTAASFVLSAYSKYLEGAKASIQCPNGALQASDLLDLARSQVDYILGSNPQNMSYMVGVGTNYPKKPHHRAASIVSITKDNTPVTCSEGFNAWFNNPAPNPNVLMGAVVGGPNDNDVYGDERTDYQHAEPAPATAAPFVGVLAAVA
;
A
#
# COMPACT_ATOMS: atom_id res chain seq x y z
N MET A 1 -8.47 41.83 42.77
CA MET A 1 -9.94 42.04 42.76
C MET A 1 -10.52 42.08 41.35
N PHE A 2 -10.17 43.01 40.45
CA PHE A 2 -10.82 43.07 39.12
C PHE A 2 -10.52 41.85 38.21
N ILE A 3 -9.29 41.34 38.21
CA ILE A 3 -8.88 40.17 37.40
C ILE A 3 -9.52 38.86 37.92
N GLU A 4 -9.63 38.70 39.24
CA GLU A 4 -10.29 37.54 39.86
C GLU A 4 -11.79 37.48 39.53
N SER A 5 -12.47 38.64 39.51
CA SER A 5 -13.89 38.70 39.12
C SER A 5 -14.11 38.37 37.64
N VAL A 6 -13.16 38.73 36.76
CA VAL A 6 -13.24 38.40 35.32
C VAL A 6 -13.01 36.91 35.08
N ILE A 7 -12.05 36.29 35.77
CA ILE A 7 -11.81 34.84 35.66
C ILE A 7 -13.02 34.04 36.15
N ARG A 8 -13.58 34.38 37.31
CA ARG A 8 -14.79 33.70 37.83
C ARG A 8 -16.02 33.90 36.95
N PHE A 9 -16.16 35.07 36.32
CA PHE A 9 -17.24 35.31 35.37
C PHE A 9 -17.07 34.49 34.08
N SER A 10 -15.83 34.32 33.62
CA SER A 10 -15.48 33.49 32.45
C SER A 10 -15.75 32.01 32.71
N GLU A 11 -15.37 31.52 33.89
CA GLU A 11 -15.64 30.14 34.34
C GLU A 11 -17.15 29.88 34.45
N PHE A 12 -17.91 30.82 35.01
CA PHE A 12 -19.37 30.72 35.12
C PHE A 12 -20.07 30.68 33.75
N ILE A 13 -19.60 31.47 32.77
CA ILE A 13 -20.10 31.43 31.39
C ILE A 13 -19.77 30.09 30.74
N ALA A 14 -18.54 29.59 30.89
CA ALA A 14 -18.12 28.30 30.34
C ALA A 14 -18.94 27.14 30.91
N GLU A 15 -19.15 27.08 32.23
CA GLU A 15 -20.00 26.08 32.86
C GLU A 15 -21.45 26.17 32.39
N SER A 16 -21.99 27.40 32.28
CA SER A 16 -23.36 27.62 31.82
C SER A 16 -23.57 27.18 30.36
N VAL A 17 -22.58 27.41 29.48
CA VAL A 17 -22.61 26.97 28.08
C VAL A 17 -22.50 25.45 27.97
N ILE A 18 -21.67 24.81 28.80
CA ILE A 18 -21.55 23.35 28.85
C ILE A 18 -22.87 22.73 29.31
N ILE A 19 -23.46 23.24 30.40
CA ILE A 19 -24.73 22.73 30.93
C ILE A 19 -25.85 22.93 29.89
N ALA A 20 -25.95 24.10 29.25
CA ALA A 20 -26.94 24.35 28.21
C ALA A 20 -26.75 23.42 27.01
N SER A 21 -25.50 23.18 26.59
CA SER A 21 -25.18 22.27 25.48
C SER A 21 -25.53 20.82 25.80
N VAL A 22 -25.23 20.37 27.02
CA VAL A 22 -25.61 19.04 27.50
C VAL A 22 -27.14 18.92 27.54
N VAL A 23 -27.87 19.87 28.13
CA VAL A 23 -29.34 19.83 28.20
C VAL A 23 -29.98 19.81 26.81
N VAL A 24 -29.51 20.62 25.87
CA VAL A 24 -30.00 20.62 24.48
C VAL A 24 -29.70 19.28 23.80
N PHE A 25 -28.52 18.71 24.04
CA PHE A 25 -28.14 17.40 23.49
C PHE A 25 -29.00 16.27 24.06
N THR A 26 -29.23 16.25 25.38
CA THR A 26 -30.07 15.24 26.05
C THR A 26 -31.53 15.36 25.63
N LEU A 27 -32.06 16.58 25.47
CA LEU A 27 -33.41 16.81 24.96
C LEU A 27 -33.56 16.37 23.49
N ARG A 28 -32.57 16.63 22.64
CA ARG A 28 -32.56 16.15 21.25
C ARG A 28 -32.49 14.62 21.17
N LEU A 29 -31.71 13.98 22.03
CA LEU A 29 -31.66 12.52 22.15
C LEU A 29 -33.00 11.95 22.62
N PHE A 30 -33.63 12.59 23.61
CA PHE A 30 -34.93 12.18 24.12
C PHE A 30 -36.05 12.30 23.06
N PHE A 31 -36.09 13.40 22.30
CA PHE A 31 -37.05 13.56 21.21
C PHE A 31 -36.81 12.58 20.05
N ARG A 32 -35.55 12.27 19.72
CA ARG A 32 -35.21 11.21 18.75
C ARG A 32 -35.63 9.82 19.25
N PHE A 33 -35.44 9.53 20.53
CA PHE A 33 -35.85 8.27 21.16
C PHE A 33 -37.38 8.13 21.22
N ALA A 34 -38.11 9.20 21.54
CA ALA A 34 -39.57 9.21 21.52
C ALA A 34 -40.14 8.99 20.10
N CYS A 35 -39.53 9.59 19.07
CA CYS A 35 -39.89 9.34 17.66
C CYS A 35 -39.53 7.91 17.19
N PHE A 36 -38.42 7.35 17.69
CA PHE A 36 -37.98 5.98 17.42
C PHE A 36 -38.97 4.93 18.00
N LEU A 37 -39.47 5.15 19.22
CA LEU A 37 -40.49 4.29 19.82
C LEU A 37 -41.86 4.38 19.11
N ALA A 38 -42.20 5.54 18.53
CA ALA A 38 -43.47 5.78 17.87
C ALA A 38 -43.55 5.24 16.42
N SER A 39 -42.43 5.17 15.69
CA SER A 39 -42.43 4.92 14.22
C SER A 39 -42.46 3.44 13.80
N ARG A 40 -42.27 2.47 14.71
CA ARG A 40 -42.33 1.00 14.48
C ARG A 40 -41.86 0.48 13.09
N PRO A 41 -40.73 0.91 12.48
CA PRO A 41 -40.41 0.53 11.10
C PRO A 41 -39.87 -0.92 10.94
N TRP A 42 -39.68 -1.66 12.03
CA TRP A 42 -38.89 -2.91 12.04
C TRP A 42 -39.71 -4.21 12.07
N ARG A 43 -41.04 -4.16 11.95
CA ARG A 43 -41.84 -5.40 11.91
C ARG A 43 -41.73 -6.02 10.52
N ARG A 44 -40.90 -7.08 10.34
CA ARG A 44 -40.76 -7.84 9.09
C ARG A 44 -42.10 -8.44 8.60
N TYR A 45 -42.91 -8.89 9.55
CA TYR A 45 -44.22 -9.49 9.31
C TYR A 45 -45.12 -9.35 10.53
N ARG A 46 -46.43 -9.48 10.32
CA ARG A 46 -47.45 -9.60 11.37
C ARG A 46 -47.92 -11.04 11.45
N THR A 47 -47.80 -11.64 12.62
CA THR A 47 -48.33 -12.99 12.90
C THR A 47 -49.82 -12.90 13.23
N PHE A 48 -50.61 -13.80 12.67
CA PHE A 48 -52.01 -13.99 13.05
C PHE A 48 -52.37 -15.47 12.96
N THR A 49 -53.36 -15.89 13.74
CA THR A 49 -53.93 -17.24 13.67
C THR A 49 -55.28 -17.15 12.96
N VAL A 50 -55.54 -18.03 12.01
CA VAL A 50 -56.82 -18.07 11.30
C VAL A 50 -57.91 -18.49 12.30
N GLN A 51 -58.87 -17.62 12.60
CA GLN A 51 -59.93 -17.93 13.57
C GLN A 51 -61.12 -18.65 12.91
N HIS A 52 -61.72 -19.60 13.62
CA HIS A 52 -63.05 -20.11 13.29
C HIS A 52 -64.06 -18.95 13.39
N ARG A 53 -64.66 -18.55 12.27
CA ARG A 53 -65.80 -17.61 12.31
C ARG A 53 -66.97 -18.29 13.02
N ARG A 54 -67.20 -17.96 14.29
CA ARG A 54 -68.52 -18.13 14.91
C ARG A 54 -69.49 -17.14 14.23
N ARG A 55 -70.52 -17.72 13.64
CA ARG A 55 -71.68 -17.09 12.99
C ARG A 55 -72.25 -15.94 13.84
N TRP A 56 -72.65 -14.83 13.20
CA TRP A 56 -73.87 -14.02 13.41
C TRP A 56 -73.67 -12.52 13.10
N ARG A 57 -73.98 -12.11 11.85
CA ARG A 57 -75.00 -11.09 11.56
C ARG A 57 -75.30 -11.08 10.06
N LYS A 58 -76.59 -11.12 9.71
CA LYS A 58 -77.11 -10.96 8.35
C LYS A 58 -76.71 -9.58 7.84
N THR A 59 -76.06 -9.51 6.68
CA THR A 59 -76.20 -8.42 5.71
C THR A 59 -75.74 -8.93 4.34
N THR A 60 -76.35 -8.32 3.34
CA THR A 60 -76.47 -8.57 1.90
C THR A 60 -75.25 -9.11 1.13
N ALA A 61 -75.57 -9.68 -0.04
CA ALA A 61 -74.70 -10.36 -0.99
C ALA A 61 -73.47 -9.54 -1.45
N GLU A 62 -72.48 -10.29 -1.96
CA GLU A 62 -71.15 -9.88 -2.43
C GLU A 62 -70.09 -9.66 -1.35
N GLU A 63 -69.50 -10.76 -0.85
CA GLU A 63 -68.08 -10.80 -0.42
C GLU A 63 -67.66 -12.27 -0.18
N LYS A 64 -67.15 -12.94 -1.22
CA LYS A 64 -66.38 -14.19 -1.08
C LYS A 64 -64.99 -13.82 -0.55
N HIS A 65 -64.82 -13.69 0.76
CA HIS A 65 -63.48 -13.64 1.36
C HIS A 65 -62.93 -15.06 1.47
N SER A 66 -62.07 -15.44 0.53
CA SER A 66 -61.30 -16.70 0.55
C SER A 66 -60.35 -16.72 1.76
N SER A 67 -60.09 -17.90 2.31
CA SER A 67 -59.01 -18.09 3.28
C SER A 67 -57.68 -17.59 2.68
N PRO A 68 -56.72 -17.12 3.49
CA PRO A 68 -55.42 -16.70 2.97
C PRO A 68 -54.69 -17.91 2.35
N TYR A 69 -54.32 -17.80 1.08
CA TYR A 69 -53.62 -18.85 0.32
C TYR A 69 -52.10 -18.71 0.48
N CYS A 70 -51.41 -19.78 0.87
CA CYS A 70 -49.96 -19.81 0.99
C CYS A 70 -49.32 -20.29 -0.32
N THR A 71 -48.64 -19.41 -1.05
CA THR A 71 -48.04 -19.78 -2.34
C THR A 71 -46.75 -20.59 -2.23
N ILE A 72 -46.25 -20.85 -1.01
CA ILE A 72 -45.06 -21.71 -0.80
C ILE A 72 -45.47 -23.17 -0.79
N CYS A 73 -46.49 -23.54 -0.01
CA CYS A 73 -47.02 -24.91 0.03
C CYS A 73 -48.20 -25.13 -0.92
N LEU A 74 -48.70 -24.07 -1.57
CA LEU A 74 -49.83 -24.08 -2.51
C LEU A 74 -51.17 -24.49 -1.88
N GLU A 75 -51.34 -24.27 -0.58
CA GLU A 75 -52.54 -24.65 0.19
C GLU A 75 -53.25 -23.43 0.82
N ASP A 76 -54.56 -23.53 0.98
CA ASP A 76 -55.39 -22.57 1.73
C ASP A 76 -55.19 -22.74 3.25
N ALA A 77 -55.04 -21.64 3.98
CA ALA A 77 -54.89 -21.71 5.43
C ALA A 77 -56.19 -22.13 6.15
N ALA A 78 -56.10 -23.16 6.98
CA ALA A 78 -57.20 -23.69 7.78
C ALA A 78 -57.34 -22.96 9.14
N ALA A 79 -58.51 -23.07 9.75
CA ALA A 79 -58.76 -22.48 11.07
C ALA A 79 -57.84 -23.11 12.13
N GLY A 80 -57.13 -22.27 12.88
CA GLY A 80 -56.14 -22.66 13.88
C GLY A 80 -54.69 -22.52 13.42
N GLU A 81 -54.45 -22.36 12.11
CA GLU A 81 -53.09 -22.27 11.56
C GLU A 81 -52.48 -20.87 11.74
N LYS A 82 -51.16 -20.85 11.98
CA LYS A 82 -50.39 -19.62 12.15
C LYS A 82 -49.90 -19.11 10.80
N MET A 83 -50.28 -17.88 10.47
CA MET A 83 -49.89 -17.19 9.27
C MET A 83 -49.01 -15.98 9.57
N ARG A 84 -48.10 -15.66 8.66
CA ARG A 84 -47.29 -14.43 8.67
C ARG A 84 -47.71 -13.57 7.49
N ARG A 85 -48.03 -12.30 7.75
CA ARG A 85 -48.28 -11.28 6.73
C ARG A 85 -47.08 -10.36 6.61
N ILE A 86 -46.40 -10.33 5.48
CA ILE A 86 -45.27 -9.43 5.25
C ILE A 86 -45.77 -7.98 5.29
N THR A 87 -45.12 -7.10 6.05
CA THR A 87 -45.62 -5.73 6.27
C THR A 87 -45.43 -4.80 5.06
N THR A 88 -44.43 -5.05 4.22
CA THR A 88 -44.13 -4.21 3.05
C THR A 88 -45.03 -4.49 1.85
N CYS A 89 -45.47 -5.74 1.66
CA CYS A 89 -46.28 -6.16 0.50
C CYS A 89 -47.61 -6.85 0.86
N ASN A 90 -47.90 -7.07 2.15
CA ASN A 90 -49.12 -7.70 2.67
C ASN A 90 -49.40 -9.14 2.22
N HIS A 91 -48.46 -9.81 1.53
CA HIS A 91 -48.59 -11.23 1.21
C HIS A 91 -48.55 -12.10 2.46
N CYS A 92 -49.37 -13.15 2.47
CA CYS A 92 -49.55 -14.06 3.60
C CYS A 92 -49.01 -15.44 3.29
N PHE A 93 -48.35 -16.07 4.26
CA PHE A 93 -47.79 -17.41 4.15
C PHE A 93 -47.95 -18.13 5.49
N HIS A 94 -47.98 -19.48 5.49
CA HIS A 94 -47.85 -20.25 6.72
C HIS A 94 -46.53 -19.89 7.42
N ALA A 95 -46.56 -19.75 8.74
CA ALA A 95 -45.37 -19.42 9.52
C ALA A 95 -44.23 -20.41 9.24
N ASP A 96 -44.54 -21.70 9.23
CA ASP A 96 -43.56 -22.77 9.01
C ASP A 96 -43.01 -22.78 7.57
N CYS A 97 -43.72 -22.19 6.61
CA CYS A 97 -43.27 -22.09 5.22
C CYS A 97 -42.36 -20.87 4.98
N ILE A 98 -42.69 -19.73 5.59
CA ILE A 98 -42.02 -18.45 5.30
C ILE A 98 -40.86 -18.15 6.26
N ASP A 99 -40.89 -18.65 7.49
CA ASP A 99 -39.82 -18.39 8.45
C ASP A 99 -38.45 -18.94 7.95
N PRO A 100 -38.34 -20.18 7.42
CA PRO A 100 -37.07 -20.69 6.84
C PRO A 100 -36.61 -19.92 5.60
N TRP A 101 -37.54 -19.38 4.80
CA TRP A 101 -37.21 -18.53 3.66
C TRP A 101 -36.61 -17.21 4.12
N LEU A 102 -37.16 -16.61 5.18
CA LEU A 102 -36.73 -15.33 5.72
C LEU A 102 -35.44 -15.38 6.56
N GLU A 103 -34.97 -16.59 6.91
CA GLU A 103 -33.63 -16.84 7.43
C GLU A 103 -32.55 -16.73 6.33
N LYS A 104 -32.88 -17.09 5.09
CA LYS A 104 -31.92 -17.14 3.96
C LYS A 104 -32.05 -15.97 2.97
N LYS A 105 -33.24 -15.36 2.87
CA LYS A 105 -33.55 -14.31 1.88
C LYS A 105 -34.35 -13.18 2.52
N SER A 106 -34.01 -11.93 2.22
CA SER A 106 -34.71 -10.73 2.72
C SER A 106 -35.78 -10.20 1.76
N THR A 107 -36.38 -11.06 0.95
CA THR A 107 -37.38 -10.69 -0.07
C THR A 107 -38.62 -11.57 0.00
N CYS A 108 -39.78 -11.00 -0.35
CA CYS A 108 -41.02 -11.75 -0.42
C CYS A 108 -40.93 -12.85 -1.52
N PRO A 109 -41.23 -14.13 -1.23
CA PRO A 109 -41.19 -15.20 -2.22
C PRO A 109 -42.10 -14.95 -3.43
N LEU A 110 -43.20 -14.22 -3.23
CA LEU A 110 -44.21 -14.02 -4.26
C LEU A 110 -43.91 -12.82 -5.17
N CYS A 111 -43.60 -11.65 -4.60
CA CYS A 111 -43.42 -10.41 -5.38
C CYS A 111 -41.99 -9.85 -5.35
N ARG A 112 -41.06 -10.52 -4.65
CA ARG A 112 -39.67 -10.10 -4.45
C ARG A 112 -39.48 -8.73 -3.78
N ALA A 113 -40.55 -8.13 -3.24
CA ALA A 113 -40.44 -6.90 -2.45
C ALA A 113 -39.48 -7.12 -1.27
N GLU A 114 -38.60 -6.15 -1.04
CA GLU A 114 -37.67 -6.18 0.07
C GLU A 114 -38.39 -6.16 1.42
N ILE A 115 -37.86 -6.94 2.36
CA ILE A 115 -38.37 -7.10 3.72
C ILE A 115 -37.28 -6.60 4.67
N PRO A 116 -37.60 -5.68 5.60
CA PRO A 116 -36.63 -5.12 6.54
C PRO A 116 -35.86 -6.22 7.32
N PRO A 117 -34.60 -5.98 7.73
CA PRO A 117 -33.83 -6.91 8.56
C PRO A 117 -34.38 -7.02 10.00
N VAL A 118 -33.96 -8.05 10.74
CA VAL A 118 -34.29 -8.21 12.16
C VAL A 118 -33.55 -7.13 12.96
N PRO A 119 -34.21 -6.39 13.87
CA PRO A 119 -33.49 -5.43 14.71
C PRO A 119 -32.50 -6.15 15.63
N PRO A 120 -31.34 -5.54 15.94
CA PRO A 120 -30.37 -6.11 16.87
C PRO A 120 -31.01 -6.29 18.26
N GLY A 121 -30.56 -7.30 19.01
CA GLY A 121 -31.10 -7.67 20.32
C GLY A 121 -31.02 -6.59 21.41
N ASN A 122 -30.31 -5.48 21.16
CA ASN A 122 -30.24 -4.33 22.07
C ASN A 122 -30.58 -3.00 21.35
N PRO A 123 -31.74 -2.37 21.63
CA PRO A 123 -32.19 -1.16 20.94
C PRO A 123 -31.35 0.10 21.23
N LEU A 124 -30.42 0.06 22.18
CA LEU A 124 -29.55 1.19 22.51
C LEU A 124 -28.41 1.42 21.49
N VAL A 125 -27.99 0.38 20.77
CA VAL A 125 -26.91 0.46 19.76
C VAL A 125 -27.36 1.27 18.53
N ALA A 126 -28.65 1.25 18.20
CA ALA A 126 -29.22 1.93 17.03
C ALA A 126 -29.30 3.48 17.15
N LEU A 127 -29.02 4.04 18.34
CA LEU A 127 -29.05 5.49 18.58
C LEU A 127 -27.75 6.20 18.17
N PHE A 128 -26.64 5.46 18.02
CA PHE A 128 -25.30 6.02 17.82
C PHE A 128 -24.70 5.75 16.44
N VAL A 129 -25.42 5.05 15.57
CA VAL A 129 -24.88 4.51 14.31
C VAL A 129 -25.77 4.92 13.14
N PRO A 130 -25.28 5.66 12.12
CA PRO A 130 -26.05 6.01 10.93
C PRO A 130 -26.57 4.76 10.20
N PRO A 131 -27.73 4.83 9.49
CA PRO A 131 -28.35 3.68 8.83
C PRO A 131 -27.43 2.92 7.88
N GLY A 132 -26.46 3.60 7.24
CA GLY A 132 -25.48 2.98 6.35
C GLY A 132 -24.36 2.19 7.05
N VAL A 133 -24.15 2.40 8.35
CA VAL A 133 -23.10 1.70 9.12
C VAL A 133 -23.65 0.39 9.70
N ILE A 134 -24.94 0.29 10.00
CA ILE A 134 -25.57 -1.01 10.37
C ILE A 134 -25.64 -1.95 9.16
N GLU A 135 -25.78 -1.42 7.93
CA GLU A 135 -25.65 -2.22 6.71
C GLU A 135 -24.24 -2.79 6.52
N MET A 136 -23.18 -2.08 6.97
CA MET A 136 -21.82 -2.63 6.99
C MET A 136 -21.67 -3.79 7.99
N PHE A 137 -22.28 -3.71 9.19
CA PHE A 137 -22.16 -4.76 10.21
C PHE A 137 -23.04 -6.00 9.99
N THR A 138 -24.10 -5.92 9.17
CA THR A 138 -25.02 -7.05 8.96
C THR A 138 -24.95 -7.69 7.57
N LYS A 139 -24.30 -7.04 6.59
CA LYS A 139 -24.08 -7.59 5.25
C LYS A 139 -22.61 -7.81 4.86
N GLY A 140 -21.65 -7.57 5.75
CA GLY A 140 -20.25 -7.45 5.32
C GLY A 140 -19.20 -8.04 6.26
N ILE A 141 -19.38 -9.25 6.79
CA ILE A 141 -18.28 -10.10 7.32
C ILE A 141 -18.81 -11.54 7.21
N ILE A 142 -18.88 -12.20 6.06
CA ILE A 142 -17.80 -12.76 5.26
C ILE A 142 -18.38 -12.81 3.84
N SER A 143 -17.86 -12.05 2.88
CA SER A 143 -17.91 -12.59 1.52
C SER A 143 -16.97 -13.79 1.57
N ASP A 144 -17.45 -15.01 1.34
CA ASP A 144 -16.57 -16.17 1.15
C ASP A 144 -15.70 -15.88 -0.08
N ALA A 145 -14.59 -15.16 0.12
CA ALA A 145 -13.64 -14.85 -0.94
C ALA A 145 -13.06 -16.15 -1.50
N VAL A 146 -12.99 -17.19 -0.65
CA VAL A 146 -12.70 -18.57 -1.02
C VAL A 146 -13.99 -19.26 -1.52
N THR A 147 -14.37 -18.94 -2.74
CA THR A 147 -15.63 -19.43 -3.34
C THR A 147 -15.67 -20.93 -3.61
N TRP A 148 -14.52 -21.62 -3.60
CA TRP A 148 -14.37 -23.01 -4.02
C TRP A 148 -14.46 -24.03 -2.87
N ARG A 149 -14.44 -23.60 -1.59
CA ARG A 149 -14.56 -24.48 -0.41
C ARG A 149 -16.02 -24.77 -0.04
N GLY A 150 -16.26 -25.94 0.54
CA GLY A 150 -17.52 -26.31 1.20
C GLY A 150 -17.33 -26.69 2.67
N ASP A 151 -18.45 -26.96 3.35
CA ASP A 151 -18.45 -27.39 4.75
C ASP A 151 -17.74 -28.74 4.91
N SER A 152 -16.95 -28.88 5.97
CA SER A 152 -16.18 -30.10 6.25
C SER A 152 -16.03 -30.32 7.74
N ALA A 153 -15.68 -31.55 8.16
CA ALA A 153 -15.43 -31.91 9.56
C ALA A 153 -16.57 -31.57 10.55
N LEU A 154 -17.84 -31.61 10.09
CA LEU A 154 -19.02 -31.25 10.89
C LEU A 154 -19.33 -32.22 12.06
N ARG A 155 -18.50 -33.25 12.26
CA ARG A 155 -18.65 -34.27 13.32
C ARG A 155 -17.41 -34.41 14.20
N ASP A 156 -16.46 -33.48 14.09
CA ASP A 156 -15.27 -33.47 14.94
C ASP A 156 -15.68 -33.39 16.42
N GLY A 157 -15.07 -34.24 17.26
CA GLY A 157 -15.41 -34.38 18.68
C GLY A 157 -16.50 -35.40 19.00
N SER A 158 -17.16 -35.99 18.00
CA SER A 158 -18.26 -36.95 18.22
C SER A 158 -17.85 -38.22 18.98
N ASP A 159 -16.61 -38.67 18.83
CA ASP A 159 -16.02 -39.80 19.55
C ASP A 159 -15.82 -39.50 21.05
N ALA A 160 -15.63 -38.24 21.40
CA ALA A 160 -15.45 -37.75 22.76
C ALA A 160 -16.71 -37.04 23.33
N HIS A 161 -17.83 -37.08 22.60
CA HIS A 161 -19.09 -36.42 22.96
C HIS A 161 -18.96 -34.91 23.23
N ILE A 162 -18.13 -34.22 22.44
CA ILE A 162 -17.90 -32.78 22.49
C ILE A 162 -17.99 -32.17 21.08
N ASP A 163 -18.29 -30.87 20.98
CA ASP A 163 -18.24 -30.15 19.70
C ASP A 163 -16.82 -29.64 19.44
N LEU A 164 -16.10 -30.20 18.47
CA LEU A 164 -14.80 -29.70 18.00
C LEU A 164 -14.87 -29.20 16.54
N THR A 165 -16.05 -28.73 16.11
CA THR A 165 -16.23 -28.08 14.81
C THR A 165 -15.69 -26.64 14.81
N GLY A 166 -15.24 -26.17 13.65
CA GLY A 166 -14.51 -24.90 13.49
C GLY A 166 -12.99 -25.11 13.51
N GLY A 167 -12.24 -24.03 13.75
CA GLY A 167 -10.77 -24.07 13.79
C GLY A 167 -10.13 -24.15 12.41
N TYR A 168 -8.80 -24.05 12.37
CA TYR A 168 -8.02 -24.17 11.15
C TYR A 168 -7.54 -25.60 10.95
N TYR A 169 -7.51 -26.03 9.68
CA TYR A 169 -6.66 -27.15 9.31
C TYR A 169 -5.22 -26.69 9.30
N ASP A 170 -4.33 -27.61 9.60
CA ASP A 170 -2.91 -27.37 9.57
C ASP A 170 -2.36 -27.54 8.15
N ALA A 171 -1.62 -26.53 7.72
CA ALA A 171 -0.97 -26.46 6.42
C ALA A 171 -1.83 -26.93 5.22
N GLY A 172 -1.47 -28.08 4.63
CA GLY A 172 -2.18 -28.72 3.52
C GLY A 172 -3.08 -29.91 3.90
N ASP A 173 -3.10 -30.27 5.18
CA ASP A 173 -3.72 -31.47 5.74
C ASP A 173 -5.22 -31.32 6.03
N ASN A 174 -5.89 -32.44 6.30
CA ASN A 174 -7.23 -32.42 6.90
C ASN A 174 -7.15 -32.57 8.43
N MET A 175 -6.00 -32.24 9.03
CA MET A 175 -5.71 -32.38 10.45
C MET A 175 -5.90 -31.08 11.21
N LYS A 176 -6.24 -31.17 12.50
CA LYS A 176 -6.19 -30.02 13.42
C LYS A 176 -5.14 -30.29 14.47
N PHE A 177 -3.99 -29.63 14.37
CA PHE A 177 -2.96 -29.64 15.40
C PHE A 177 -3.09 -28.40 16.28
N GLY A 178 -3.43 -28.60 17.56
CA GLY A 178 -3.72 -27.50 18.49
C GLY A 178 -2.51 -26.65 18.84
N PHE A 179 -1.30 -27.22 18.82
CA PHE A 179 -0.09 -26.51 19.20
C PHE A 179 0.32 -25.42 18.19
N PRO A 180 0.54 -25.72 16.90
CA PRO A 180 0.78 -24.69 15.88
C PRO A 180 -0.43 -23.77 15.63
N LEU A 181 -1.67 -24.26 15.80
CA LEU A 181 -2.89 -23.45 15.70
C LEU A 181 -2.92 -22.38 16.80
N ALA A 182 -2.61 -22.75 18.05
CA ALA A 182 -2.55 -21.80 19.15
C ALA A 182 -1.45 -20.75 18.90
N PHE A 183 -0.26 -21.15 18.41
CA PHE A 183 0.78 -20.20 18.01
C PHE A 183 0.36 -19.24 16.91
N THR A 184 -0.26 -19.76 15.84
CA THR A 184 -0.87 -18.95 14.77
C THR A 184 -1.84 -17.92 15.35
N THR A 185 -2.69 -18.35 16.29
CA THR A 185 -3.69 -17.49 16.94
C THR A 185 -3.02 -16.39 17.76
N THR A 186 -1.98 -16.72 18.53
CA THR A 186 -1.22 -15.75 19.30
C THR A 186 -0.53 -14.73 18.39
N MET A 187 0.11 -15.18 17.31
CA MET A 187 0.77 -14.29 16.35
C MET A 187 -0.22 -13.35 15.66
N LEU A 188 -1.37 -13.87 15.22
CA LEU A 188 -2.43 -13.05 14.62
C LEU A 188 -3.01 -12.04 15.62
N ALA A 189 -3.16 -12.43 16.89
CA ALA A 189 -3.64 -11.55 17.93
C ALA A 189 -2.62 -10.46 18.26
N TRP A 190 -1.33 -10.83 18.35
CA TRP A 190 -0.25 -9.89 18.58
C TRP A 190 -0.18 -8.85 17.46
N SER A 191 -0.21 -9.33 16.22
CA SER A 191 -0.40 -8.56 15.00
C SER A 191 -1.54 -7.55 15.10
N SER A 192 -2.74 -8.00 15.47
CA SER A 192 -3.92 -7.14 15.64
C SER A 192 -3.73 -6.07 16.71
N VAL A 193 -3.08 -6.41 17.83
CA VAL A 193 -2.87 -5.52 18.97
C VAL A 193 -1.79 -4.49 18.71
N GLU A 194 -0.66 -4.86 18.12
CA GLU A 194 0.44 -3.91 17.89
C GLU A 194 0.18 -3.00 16.67
N MET A 195 -0.65 -3.42 15.71
CA MET A 195 -0.85 -2.70 14.44
C MET A 195 -2.32 -2.37 14.15
N GLU A 196 -3.13 -2.21 15.20
CA GLU A 196 -4.55 -1.89 15.11
C GLU A 196 -4.83 -0.69 14.19
N SER A 197 -4.05 0.38 14.32
CA SER A 197 -4.25 1.59 13.52
C SER A 197 -3.96 1.36 12.04
N GLN A 198 -2.92 0.60 11.71
CA GLN A 198 -2.58 0.23 10.33
C GLN A 198 -3.67 -0.66 9.71
N LEU A 199 -4.09 -1.71 10.42
CA LEU A 199 -5.16 -2.60 9.96
C LEU A 199 -6.48 -1.85 9.72
N LYS A 200 -6.81 -0.87 10.58
CA LYS A 200 -7.98 0.00 10.38
C LYS A 200 -7.82 0.92 9.18
N ALA A 201 -6.63 1.48 8.97
CA ALA A 201 -6.34 2.35 7.82
C ALA A 201 -6.50 1.61 6.48
N HIS A 202 -6.27 0.30 6.46
CA HIS A 202 -6.44 -0.56 5.28
C HIS A 202 -7.77 -1.31 5.22
N HIS A 203 -8.71 -1.04 6.13
CA HIS A 203 -10.02 -1.72 6.22
C HIS A 203 -9.95 -3.24 6.46
N GLU A 204 -8.83 -3.76 6.97
CA GLU A 204 -8.61 -5.19 7.21
C GLU A 204 -8.81 -5.60 8.67
N HIS A 205 -8.93 -4.65 9.60
CA HIS A 205 -9.08 -4.93 11.03
C HIS A 205 -10.25 -5.87 11.35
N GLU A 206 -11.42 -5.67 10.72
CA GLU A 206 -12.58 -6.53 10.94
C GLU A 206 -12.37 -7.95 10.38
N ASN A 207 -11.66 -8.09 9.25
CA ASN A 207 -11.30 -9.40 8.70
C ASN A 207 -10.30 -10.11 9.61
N THR A 208 -9.33 -9.39 10.18
CA THR A 208 -8.39 -9.92 11.19
C THR A 208 -9.15 -10.39 12.43
N LEU A 209 -10.09 -9.60 12.95
CA LEU A 209 -10.92 -10.00 14.10
C LEU A 209 -11.82 -11.20 13.78
N ALA A 210 -12.34 -11.30 12.55
CA ALA A 210 -13.13 -12.46 12.13
C ALA A 210 -12.28 -13.74 12.08
N ALA A 211 -11.06 -13.66 11.51
CA ALA A 211 -10.11 -14.76 11.48
C ALA A 211 -9.66 -15.17 12.89
N LEU A 212 -9.43 -14.20 13.79
CA LEU A 212 -9.14 -14.47 15.19
C LEU A 212 -10.30 -15.17 15.89
N ARG A 213 -11.53 -14.68 15.69
CA ARG A 213 -12.72 -15.26 16.30
C ARG A 213 -12.92 -16.71 15.87
N TRP A 214 -12.69 -17.03 14.60
CA TRP A 214 -12.78 -18.41 14.10
C TRP A 214 -11.85 -19.37 14.85
N ALA A 215 -10.62 -18.93 15.15
CA ALA A 215 -9.67 -19.72 15.92
C ALA A 215 -10.04 -19.79 17.40
N THR A 216 -10.38 -18.65 18.02
CA THR A 216 -10.64 -18.60 19.46
C THR A 216 -11.95 -19.28 19.85
N ASP A 217 -12.98 -19.25 18.99
CA ASP A 217 -14.21 -20.03 19.20
C ASP A 217 -13.92 -21.54 19.23
N TYR A 218 -13.01 -22.01 18.38
CA TYR A 218 -12.55 -23.40 18.43
C TYR A 218 -11.74 -23.70 19.69
N LEU A 219 -10.81 -22.83 20.08
CA LEU A 219 -10.00 -23.03 21.30
C LEU A 219 -10.86 -23.03 22.58
N ILE A 220 -11.92 -22.24 22.64
CA ILE A 220 -12.91 -22.28 23.73
C ILE A 220 -13.58 -23.67 23.79
N LYS A 221 -14.02 -24.19 22.65
CA LYS A 221 -14.63 -25.53 22.57
C LYS A 221 -13.65 -26.63 22.93
N ALA A 222 -12.38 -26.49 22.53
CA ALA A 222 -11.31 -27.43 22.84
C ALA A 222 -10.92 -27.45 24.33
N HIS A 223 -11.27 -26.41 25.09
CA HIS A 223 -11.04 -26.30 26.53
C HIS A 223 -12.37 -26.31 27.33
N PRO A 224 -13.05 -27.47 27.42
CA PRO A 224 -14.37 -27.58 28.06
C PRO A 224 -14.34 -27.51 29.58
N GLU A 225 -13.21 -27.87 30.20
CA GLU A 225 -13.04 -27.95 31.65
C GLU A 225 -11.63 -27.48 32.03
N PRO A 226 -11.42 -26.89 33.23
CA PRO A 226 -10.16 -26.23 33.60
C PRO A 226 -8.87 -27.04 33.38
N ASN A 227 -8.94 -28.38 33.50
CA ASN A 227 -7.79 -29.28 33.38
C ASN A 227 -7.91 -30.24 32.18
N VAL A 228 -8.68 -29.87 31.14
CA VAL A 228 -8.87 -30.70 29.94
C VAL A 228 -8.74 -29.84 28.69
N LEU A 229 -7.77 -30.15 27.83
CA LEU A 229 -7.58 -29.46 26.55
C LEU A 229 -7.44 -30.47 25.41
N TYR A 230 -8.31 -30.39 24.41
CA TYR A 230 -8.21 -31.16 23.18
C TYR A 230 -7.15 -30.55 22.26
N GLY A 231 -6.05 -31.29 22.07
CA GLY A 231 -4.86 -30.83 21.36
C GLY A 231 -4.77 -31.30 19.92
N GLN A 232 -5.58 -32.27 19.51
CA GLN A 232 -5.54 -32.80 18.15
C GLN A 232 -6.88 -33.42 17.74
N VAL A 233 -7.28 -33.21 16.48
CA VAL A 233 -8.39 -33.94 15.85
C VAL A 233 -7.94 -34.53 14.52
N GLY A 234 -8.16 -35.84 14.34
CA GLY A 234 -7.62 -36.61 13.21
C GLY A 234 -6.42 -37.46 13.62
N ASP A 235 -6.15 -38.54 12.88
CA ASP A 235 -4.91 -39.31 13.01
C ASP A 235 -3.93 -38.91 11.91
N GLY A 236 -2.77 -38.36 12.28
CA GLY A 236 -1.81 -37.78 11.34
C GLY A 236 -1.25 -38.81 10.36
N ASN A 237 -0.98 -40.04 10.80
CA ASN A 237 -0.46 -41.09 9.92
C ASN A 237 -1.50 -41.51 8.88
N LEU A 238 -2.77 -41.62 9.28
CA LEU A 238 -3.85 -41.97 8.37
C LEU A 238 -4.18 -40.84 7.39
N ASP A 239 -4.09 -39.58 7.84
CA ASP A 239 -4.30 -38.42 6.97
C ASP A 239 -3.17 -38.25 5.94
N HIS A 240 -1.91 -38.48 6.33
CA HIS A 240 -0.77 -38.45 5.41
C HIS A 240 -0.74 -39.64 4.45
N ALA A 241 -1.34 -40.77 4.82
CA ALA A 241 -1.61 -41.88 3.92
C ALA A 241 -2.78 -41.61 2.95
N CYS A 242 -3.33 -40.39 2.93
CA CYS A 242 -4.55 -40.04 2.21
C CYS A 242 -4.49 -38.70 1.47
N TRP A 243 -4.88 -38.68 0.20
CA TRP A 243 -4.97 -37.45 -0.57
C TRP A 243 -6.41 -37.17 -0.99
N MET A 244 -7.17 -36.48 -0.15
CA MET A 244 -8.56 -36.14 -0.44
C MET A 244 -8.89 -34.73 0.03
N ARG A 245 -9.82 -34.05 -0.65
CA ARG A 245 -10.26 -32.71 -0.23
C ARG A 245 -11.03 -32.81 1.10
N PRO A 246 -10.95 -31.80 1.98
CA PRO A 246 -11.57 -31.86 3.30
C PRO A 246 -13.06 -32.23 3.30
N GLU A 247 -13.82 -31.86 2.26
CA GLU A 247 -15.26 -32.13 2.17
C GLU A 247 -15.58 -33.61 1.94
N ASP A 248 -14.64 -34.39 1.38
CA ASP A 248 -14.81 -35.82 1.12
C ASP A 248 -14.18 -36.68 2.22
N MET A 249 -13.59 -36.09 3.27
CA MET A 249 -12.76 -36.78 4.24
C MET A 249 -13.43 -38.05 4.82
N THR A 250 -12.76 -39.19 4.69
CA THR A 250 -13.22 -40.48 5.25
C THR A 250 -12.26 -41.09 6.26
N THR A 251 -11.09 -40.48 6.48
CA THR A 251 -10.12 -40.92 7.48
C THR A 251 -10.73 -40.84 8.89
N PRO A 252 -10.39 -41.76 9.81
CA PRO A 252 -10.80 -41.66 11.20
C PRO A 252 -10.40 -40.31 11.81
N ARG A 253 -11.31 -39.71 12.58
CA ARG A 253 -11.10 -38.39 13.22
C ARG A 253 -11.15 -38.46 14.75
N PRO A 254 -10.24 -39.22 15.38
CA PRO A 254 -10.17 -39.29 16.83
C PRO A 254 -9.83 -37.92 17.44
N SER A 255 -10.37 -37.67 18.62
CA SER A 255 -10.14 -36.47 19.41
C SER A 255 -9.15 -36.77 20.53
N TYR A 256 -7.93 -36.23 20.44
CA TYR A 256 -6.90 -36.41 21.46
C TYR A 256 -6.83 -35.20 22.38
N ARG A 257 -6.56 -35.45 23.66
CA ARG A 257 -6.53 -34.43 24.70
C ARG A 257 -5.37 -34.63 25.67
N ILE A 258 -5.06 -33.55 26.37
CA ILE A 258 -4.26 -33.56 27.58
C ILE A 258 -5.15 -33.35 28.79
N ASP A 259 -4.79 -33.95 29.91
CA ASP A 259 -5.47 -33.83 31.19
C ASP A 259 -4.49 -33.97 32.36
N ALA A 260 -4.99 -33.93 33.60
CA ALA A 260 -4.17 -34.05 34.80
C ALA A 260 -3.34 -35.35 34.86
N GLN A 261 -3.81 -36.43 34.22
CA GLN A 261 -3.09 -37.70 34.16
C GLN A 261 -2.14 -37.79 32.95
N HIS A 262 -2.46 -37.06 31.88
CA HIS A 262 -1.68 -36.99 30.64
C HIS A 262 -1.36 -35.51 30.33
N PRO A 263 -0.39 -34.91 31.04
CA PRO A 263 -0.13 -33.48 30.96
C PRO A 263 0.49 -33.02 29.63
N GLY A 264 0.31 -31.74 29.29
CA GLY A 264 0.91 -31.07 28.13
C GLY A 264 1.03 -29.57 28.37
N THR A 265 2.01 -29.18 29.17
CA THR A 265 2.28 -27.82 29.64
C THR A 265 2.57 -26.85 28.51
N ASP A 266 3.32 -27.29 27.51
CA ASP A 266 3.61 -26.57 26.27
C ASP A 266 2.31 -26.21 25.53
N LEU A 267 1.50 -27.20 25.17
CA LEU A 267 0.22 -26.98 24.48
C LEU A 267 -0.74 -26.09 25.30
N ALA A 268 -0.87 -26.36 26.61
CA ALA A 268 -1.72 -25.56 27.49
C ALA A 268 -1.21 -24.12 27.65
N GLY A 269 0.11 -23.94 27.78
CA GLY A 269 0.75 -22.63 27.88
C GLY A 269 0.59 -21.80 26.62
N GLU A 270 0.82 -22.38 25.44
CA GLU A 270 0.60 -21.67 24.17
C GLU A 270 -0.87 -21.31 23.97
N THR A 271 -1.79 -22.21 24.32
CA THR A 271 -3.24 -21.92 24.23
C THR A 271 -3.65 -20.81 25.20
N ALA A 272 -3.06 -20.77 26.41
CA ALA A 272 -3.25 -19.67 27.35
C ALA A 272 -2.74 -18.33 26.79
N ALA A 273 -1.57 -18.34 26.14
CA ALA A 273 -1.02 -17.16 25.48
C ALA A 273 -1.94 -16.66 24.35
N ALA A 274 -2.44 -17.55 23.50
CA ALA A 274 -3.36 -17.24 22.40
C ALA A 274 -4.62 -16.54 22.90
N MET A 275 -5.26 -17.10 23.93
CA MET A 275 -6.48 -16.54 24.51
C MET A 275 -6.22 -15.21 25.22
N ALA A 276 -5.09 -15.09 25.93
CA ALA A 276 -4.71 -13.83 26.58
C ALA A 276 -4.42 -12.72 25.54
N ALA A 277 -3.66 -13.01 24.49
CA ALA A 277 -3.37 -12.07 23.41
C ALA A 277 -4.66 -11.66 22.67
N ALA A 278 -5.50 -12.62 22.29
CA ALA A 278 -6.75 -12.36 21.57
C ALA A 278 -7.74 -11.54 22.41
N SER A 279 -7.74 -11.71 23.74
CA SER A 279 -8.58 -10.90 24.63
C SER A 279 -8.30 -9.40 24.50
N LEU A 280 -7.03 -9.01 24.27
CA LEU A 280 -6.64 -7.63 24.04
C LEU A 280 -7.18 -7.11 22.70
N ALA A 281 -7.14 -7.94 21.64
CA ALA A 281 -7.68 -7.56 20.33
C ALA A 281 -9.19 -7.31 20.37
N PHE A 282 -9.94 -8.11 21.15
CA PHE A 282 -11.39 -7.96 21.29
C PHE A 282 -11.82 -6.99 22.40
N ALA A 283 -10.90 -6.45 23.21
CA ALA A 283 -11.25 -5.69 24.41
C ALA A 283 -12.19 -4.50 24.15
N LEU A 284 -12.00 -3.81 23.01
CA LEU A 284 -12.81 -2.64 22.64
C LEU A 284 -14.09 -3.01 21.87
N SER A 285 -14.06 -4.07 21.06
CA SER A 285 -15.17 -4.46 20.19
C SER A 285 -16.16 -5.42 20.85
N ASP A 286 -15.67 -6.29 21.75
CA ASP A 286 -16.46 -7.31 22.45
C ASP A 286 -15.84 -7.67 23.81
N ALA A 287 -16.04 -6.77 24.78
CA ALA A 287 -15.50 -6.92 26.13
C ALA A 287 -16.00 -8.18 26.87
N ALA A 288 -17.20 -8.67 26.55
CA ALA A 288 -17.75 -9.87 27.16
C ALA A 288 -16.99 -11.11 26.66
N TYR A 289 -16.76 -11.19 25.35
CA TYR A 289 -15.96 -12.25 24.75
C TYR A 289 -14.50 -12.20 25.20
N ALA A 290 -13.89 -11.01 25.25
CA ALA A 290 -12.55 -10.81 25.80
C ALA A 290 -12.42 -11.36 27.23
N LYS A 291 -13.43 -11.12 28.09
CA LYS A 291 -13.47 -11.67 29.45
C LYS A 291 -13.55 -13.20 29.47
N THR A 292 -14.33 -13.79 28.57
CA THR A 292 -14.37 -15.26 28.41
C THR A 292 -13.00 -15.81 28.06
N LEU A 293 -12.31 -15.20 27.10
CA LEU A 293 -10.95 -15.60 26.70
C LEU A 293 -9.96 -15.52 27.88
N ILE A 294 -10.01 -14.45 28.67
CA ILE A 294 -9.18 -14.33 29.89
C ILE A 294 -9.48 -15.45 30.89
N GLY A 295 -10.75 -15.83 31.05
CA GLY A 295 -11.12 -16.95 31.94
C GLY A 295 -10.41 -18.24 31.55
N HIS A 296 -10.57 -18.66 30.30
CA HIS A 296 -9.91 -19.86 29.80
C HIS A 296 -8.37 -19.74 29.82
N ALA A 297 -7.81 -18.57 29.51
CA ALA A 297 -6.37 -18.35 29.55
C ALA A 297 -5.77 -18.57 30.95
N LYS A 298 -6.48 -18.11 31.99
CA LYS A 298 -6.05 -18.29 33.39
C LYS A 298 -6.10 -19.74 33.82
N ASP A 299 -7.21 -20.43 33.52
CA ASP A 299 -7.40 -21.84 33.84
C ASP A 299 -6.31 -22.70 33.17
N LEU A 300 -6.05 -22.49 31.87
CA LEU A 300 -5.02 -23.22 31.14
C LEU A 300 -3.61 -22.94 31.65
N PHE A 301 -3.30 -21.71 32.06
CA PHE A 301 -2.00 -21.39 32.64
C PHE A 301 -1.78 -22.06 34.00
N GLU A 302 -2.80 -22.11 34.85
CA GLU A 302 -2.72 -22.84 36.11
C GLU A 302 -2.63 -24.36 35.89
N PHE A 303 -3.42 -24.91 34.96
CA PHE A 303 -3.32 -26.30 34.53
C PHE A 303 -1.90 -26.65 34.06
N ALA A 304 -1.32 -25.83 33.18
CA ALA A 304 0.04 -26.01 32.67
C ALA A 304 1.09 -26.01 33.80
N LYS A 305 0.94 -25.12 34.79
CA LYS A 305 1.86 -25.00 35.92
C LYS A 305 1.79 -26.17 36.89
N GLU A 306 0.58 -26.63 37.20
CA GLU A 306 0.30 -27.67 38.19
C GLU A 306 0.64 -29.07 37.64
N TYR A 307 0.24 -29.34 36.39
CA TYR A 307 0.43 -30.64 35.75
C TYR A 307 1.48 -30.54 34.64
N ARG A 308 2.74 -30.77 35.02
CA ARG A 308 3.88 -30.59 34.13
C ARG A 308 4.12 -31.78 33.19
N GLY A 309 4.24 -31.50 31.89
CA GLY A 309 4.56 -32.51 30.89
C GLY A 309 4.68 -31.91 29.49
N VAL A 310 5.29 -32.65 28.59
CA VAL A 310 5.41 -32.30 27.17
C VAL A 310 4.27 -32.99 26.42
N TYR A 311 3.45 -32.23 25.69
CA TYR A 311 2.13 -32.70 25.23
C TYR A 311 2.19 -33.93 24.33
N HIS A 312 3.24 -34.07 23.50
CA HIS A 312 3.33 -35.17 22.56
C HIS A 312 3.65 -36.52 23.23
N TYR A 313 4.01 -36.55 24.52
CA TYR A 313 4.01 -37.81 25.28
C TYR A 313 2.60 -38.25 25.68
N SER A 314 1.69 -37.27 25.85
CA SER A 314 0.27 -37.47 26.15
C SER A 314 -0.56 -37.68 24.89
N ILE A 315 -0.11 -37.10 23.77
CA ILE A 315 -0.66 -37.29 22.42
C ILE A 315 0.46 -37.79 21.49
N PRO A 316 0.87 -39.08 21.57
CA PRO A 316 1.99 -39.62 20.78
C PRO A 316 1.83 -39.47 19.27
N ASN A 317 0.59 -39.42 18.76
CA ASN A 317 0.34 -39.20 17.33
C ASN A 317 0.88 -37.84 16.85
N ALA A 318 0.84 -36.81 17.70
CA ALA A 318 1.38 -35.49 17.36
C ALA A 318 2.90 -35.45 17.28
N GLY A 319 3.60 -36.32 18.02
CA GLY A 319 5.07 -36.28 18.16
C GLY A 319 5.85 -36.59 16.88
N GLY A 320 5.21 -37.20 15.88
CA GLY A 320 5.79 -37.41 14.55
C GLY A 320 5.76 -36.18 13.65
N PHE A 321 4.98 -35.16 14.01
CA PHE A 321 4.70 -33.98 13.18
C PHE A 321 5.13 -32.69 13.88
N TYR A 322 4.68 -32.50 15.12
CA TYR A 322 4.96 -31.33 15.95
C TYR A 322 5.58 -31.77 17.29
N PRO A 323 6.78 -32.36 17.30
CA PRO A 323 7.47 -32.65 18.55
C PRO A 323 7.85 -31.35 19.25
N SER A 324 7.64 -31.32 20.56
CA SER A 324 7.99 -30.18 21.40
C SER A 324 9.38 -30.34 22.03
N SER A 325 10.18 -29.28 22.05
CA SER A 325 11.52 -29.30 22.67
C SER A 325 11.50 -29.06 24.18
N GLY A 326 10.36 -28.64 24.75
CA GLY A 326 10.23 -28.27 26.15
C GLY A 326 8.89 -27.58 26.44
N TYR A 327 8.76 -26.94 27.60
CA TYR A 327 7.55 -26.18 27.95
C TYR A 327 7.85 -24.88 28.71
N GLU A 328 9.13 -24.57 28.95
CA GLU A 328 9.50 -23.46 29.83
C GLU A 328 9.27 -22.12 29.14
N ASP A 329 9.55 -22.04 27.85
CA ASP A 329 9.25 -20.88 27.02
C ASP A 329 7.75 -20.64 26.86
N GLU A 330 6.90 -21.66 26.73
CA GLU A 330 5.44 -21.51 26.69
C GLU A 330 4.90 -20.94 28.00
N LEU A 331 5.43 -21.37 29.14
CA LEU A 331 5.02 -20.82 30.44
C LEU A 331 5.43 -19.35 30.58
N LEU A 332 6.64 -18.96 30.14
CA LEU A 332 7.08 -17.57 30.18
C LEU A 332 6.30 -16.71 29.19
N TRP A 333 6.04 -17.24 28.00
CA TRP A 333 5.24 -16.60 26.95
C TRP A 333 3.81 -16.34 27.40
N ALA A 334 3.14 -17.35 27.98
CA ALA A 334 1.81 -17.23 28.55
C ALA A 334 1.77 -16.24 29.71
N ALA A 335 2.76 -16.27 30.61
CA ALA A 335 2.85 -15.31 31.71
C ALA A 335 3.01 -13.87 31.19
N ALA A 336 3.82 -13.64 30.15
CA ALA A 336 3.98 -12.31 29.54
C ALA A 336 2.66 -11.79 28.95
N TRP A 337 1.92 -12.63 28.23
CA TRP A 337 0.62 -12.26 27.67
C TRP A 337 -0.45 -12.05 28.74
N LEU A 338 -0.55 -12.93 29.73
CA LEU A 338 -1.48 -12.80 30.84
C LEU A 338 -1.20 -11.54 31.66
N HIS A 339 0.08 -11.23 31.93
CA HIS A 339 0.44 -9.97 32.58
C HIS A 339 -0.03 -8.78 31.75
N ARG A 340 0.24 -8.78 30.44
CA ARG A 340 -0.17 -7.69 29.55
C ARG A 340 -1.69 -7.51 29.49
N ALA A 341 -2.43 -8.62 29.45
CA ALA A 341 -3.87 -8.60 29.29
C ALA A 341 -4.62 -8.27 30.59
N THR A 342 -4.04 -8.58 31.76
CA THR A 342 -4.73 -8.46 33.05
C THR A 342 -4.13 -7.40 33.98
N GLY A 343 -2.86 -7.02 33.78
CA GLY A 343 -2.07 -6.23 34.73
C GLY A 343 -1.74 -6.97 36.02
N ASP A 344 -2.04 -8.26 36.14
CA ASP A 344 -1.81 -9.03 37.37
C ASP A 344 -0.30 -9.26 37.58
N GLN A 345 0.17 -8.86 38.77
CA GLN A 345 1.58 -8.88 39.13
C GLN A 345 2.10 -10.31 39.36
N THR A 346 1.23 -11.29 39.61
CA THR A 346 1.63 -12.69 39.80
C THR A 346 2.33 -13.27 38.57
N TYR A 347 1.89 -12.91 37.36
CA TYR A 347 2.52 -13.33 36.11
C TYR A 347 3.88 -12.64 35.88
N LEU A 348 3.99 -11.35 36.23
CA LEU A 348 5.29 -10.66 36.19
C LEU A 348 6.26 -11.22 37.25
N ASN A 349 5.76 -11.62 38.41
CA ASN A 349 6.55 -12.33 39.41
C ASN A 349 7.05 -13.69 38.89
N TYR A 350 6.22 -14.40 38.12
CA TYR A 350 6.64 -15.63 37.45
C TYR A 350 7.82 -15.39 36.50
N LEU A 351 7.75 -14.35 35.65
CA LEU A 351 8.82 -13.97 34.72
C LEU A 351 10.13 -13.58 35.44
N THR A 352 10.03 -12.88 36.57
CA THR A 352 11.20 -12.42 37.35
C THR A 352 11.85 -13.54 38.17
N GLN A 353 11.12 -14.60 38.51
CA GLN A 353 11.62 -15.75 39.26
C GLN A 353 12.11 -16.90 38.36
N ALA A 354 11.94 -16.78 37.05
CA ALA A 354 12.35 -17.79 36.07
C ALA A 354 13.86 -18.09 36.16
N SER A 355 14.20 -19.38 36.31
CA SER A 355 15.60 -19.84 36.33
C SER A 355 16.20 -19.83 34.92
N ASN A 356 15.41 -20.20 33.92
CA ASN A 356 15.76 -20.13 32.51
C ASN A 356 15.05 -18.96 31.83
N LYS A 357 15.74 -18.31 30.89
CA LYS A 357 15.23 -17.19 30.09
C LYS A 357 15.46 -17.40 28.59
N GLY A 358 15.85 -18.62 28.21
CA GLY A 358 16.08 -19.03 26.83
C GLY A 358 17.46 -18.73 26.27
N GLY A 359 18.19 -17.77 26.85
CA GLY A 359 19.40 -17.23 26.23
C GLY A 359 19.09 -16.51 24.90
N ALA A 360 20.12 -16.16 24.15
CA ALA A 360 19.93 -15.61 22.81
C ALA A 360 19.46 -16.73 21.88
N ARG A 361 18.28 -16.55 21.29
CA ARG A 361 17.70 -17.55 20.40
C ARG A 361 18.24 -17.39 18.98
N PHE A 362 18.12 -18.47 18.21
CA PHE A 362 18.45 -18.47 16.78
C PHE A 362 17.19 -18.37 15.93
N VAL A 363 16.07 -18.95 16.38
CA VAL A 363 14.76 -18.91 15.71
C VAL A 363 13.69 -18.36 16.64
N PHE A 364 12.57 -17.97 16.06
CA PHE A 364 11.31 -17.71 16.77
C PHE A 364 10.21 -18.49 16.06
N ALA A 365 9.59 -19.45 16.74
CA ALA A 365 8.75 -20.43 16.08
C ALA A 365 7.68 -21.00 17.01
N TRP A 366 6.79 -21.82 16.44
CA TRP A 366 5.74 -22.53 17.17
C TRP A 366 6.27 -23.50 18.24
N ASP A 367 7.56 -23.85 18.25
CA ASP A 367 8.22 -24.66 19.29
C ASP A 367 9.17 -23.85 20.21
N ASP A 368 9.60 -22.66 19.78
CA ASP A 368 10.59 -21.85 20.52
C ASP A 368 10.09 -20.40 20.65
N LYS A 369 9.57 -20.09 21.84
CA LYS A 369 8.89 -18.82 22.15
C LYS A 369 9.67 -17.92 23.08
N PHE A 370 10.90 -18.29 23.44
CA PHE A 370 11.73 -17.48 24.31
C PHE A 370 11.92 -16.06 23.75
N LEU A 371 12.13 -15.92 22.43
CA LEU A 371 12.24 -14.60 21.81
C LEU A 371 10.97 -13.77 22.00
N GLY A 372 9.80 -14.38 21.80
CA GLY A 372 8.52 -13.70 21.98
C GLY A 372 8.37 -13.15 23.40
N ALA A 373 8.64 -13.96 24.41
CA ALA A 373 8.60 -13.53 25.81
C ALA A 373 9.62 -12.41 26.09
N GLN A 374 10.85 -12.53 25.54
CA GLN A 374 11.90 -11.51 25.65
C GLN A 374 11.47 -10.16 25.06
N VAL A 375 10.84 -10.16 23.88
CA VAL A 375 10.34 -8.95 23.21
C VAL A 375 9.19 -8.30 23.99
N LEU A 376 8.26 -9.09 24.54
CA LEU A 376 7.18 -8.57 25.38
C LEU A 376 7.70 -7.95 26.68
N VAL A 377 8.68 -8.57 27.32
CA VAL A 377 9.32 -7.99 28.52
C VAL A 377 10.12 -6.74 28.17
N ALA A 378 10.85 -6.73 27.05
CA ALA A 378 11.56 -5.55 26.57
C ALA A 378 10.61 -4.35 26.38
N LYS A 379 9.39 -4.57 25.88
CA LYS A 379 8.36 -3.54 25.79
C LYS A 379 8.07 -2.89 27.15
N LEU A 380 7.89 -3.69 28.20
CA LEU A 380 7.64 -3.17 29.56
C LEU A 380 8.79 -2.31 30.07
N VAL A 381 10.03 -2.66 29.71
CA VAL A 381 11.22 -1.86 30.01
C VAL A 381 11.19 -0.53 29.27
N PHE A 382 10.93 -0.56 27.95
CA PHE A 382 10.85 0.67 27.14
C PHE A 382 9.70 1.60 27.57
N GLU A 383 8.58 1.04 28.01
CA GLU A 383 7.45 1.81 28.55
C GLU A 383 7.68 2.31 29.99
N GLY A 384 8.81 1.98 30.62
CA GLY A 384 9.11 2.35 32.00
C GLY A 384 8.23 1.67 33.05
N LYS A 385 7.49 0.62 32.66
CA LYS A 385 6.62 -0.16 33.57
C LYS A 385 7.41 -1.06 34.50
N VAL A 386 8.61 -1.46 34.08
CA VAL A 386 9.58 -2.20 34.91
C VAL A 386 10.96 -1.55 34.78
N LYS A 387 11.78 -1.71 35.82
CA LYS A 387 13.16 -1.19 35.80
C LYS A 387 14.03 -2.00 34.84
N ASN A 388 14.94 -1.31 34.14
CA ASN A 388 15.94 -1.94 33.27
C ASN A 388 17.11 -2.53 34.07
N GLU A 389 16.83 -3.47 34.97
CA GLU A 389 17.82 -4.12 35.84
C GLU A 389 17.48 -5.59 36.05
N GLY A 390 18.46 -6.36 36.56
CA GLY A 390 18.29 -7.79 36.87
C GLY A 390 17.72 -8.58 35.69
N LYS A 391 16.66 -9.36 35.94
CA LYS A 391 16.03 -10.21 34.93
C LYS A 391 15.42 -9.45 33.76
N MET A 392 14.87 -8.26 33.98
CA MET A 392 14.24 -7.50 32.89
C MET A 392 15.28 -7.02 31.88
N LEU A 393 16.45 -6.60 32.36
CA LEU A 393 17.60 -6.29 31.53
C LEU A 393 18.11 -7.53 30.77
N GLU A 394 18.13 -8.71 31.41
CA GLU A 394 18.51 -9.96 30.75
C GLU A 394 17.58 -10.29 29.56
N TYR A 395 16.25 -10.28 29.75
CA TYR A 395 15.28 -10.51 28.67
C TYR A 395 15.49 -9.53 27.51
N LYS A 396 15.58 -8.23 27.82
CA LYS A 396 15.81 -7.17 26.83
C LYS A 396 17.09 -7.44 26.04
N SER A 397 18.19 -7.79 26.73
CA SER A 397 19.49 -8.03 26.10
C SER A 397 19.48 -9.25 25.18
N MET A 398 18.72 -10.31 25.50
CA MET A 398 18.59 -11.48 24.63
C MET A 398 17.81 -11.18 23.36
N ALA A 399 16.74 -10.38 23.44
CA ALA A 399 16.02 -9.89 22.26
C ALA A 399 16.93 -9.04 21.36
N GLU A 400 17.73 -8.14 21.95
CA GLU A 400 18.67 -7.30 21.20
C GLU A 400 19.77 -8.14 20.51
N GLN A 401 20.23 -9.23 21.13
CA GLN A 401 21.18 -10.13 20.50
C GLN A 401 20.59 -10.83 19.27
N PHE A 402 19.34 -11.30 19.33
CA PHE A 402 18.65 -11.87 18.16
C PHE A 402 18.55 -10.84 17.02
N ILE A 403 18.16 -9.61 17.34
CA ILE A 403 18.03 -8.52 16.36
C ILE A 403 19.38 -8.19 15.73
N CYS A 404 20.43 -8.08 16.54
CA CYS A 404 21.79 -7.85 16.06
C CYS A 404 22.27 -9.00 15.15
N ASN A 405 21.96 -10.26 15.48
CA ASN A 405 22.29 -11.42 14.66
C ASN A 405 21.59 -11.36 13.29
N CYS A 406 20.31 -10.99 13.24
CA CYS A 406 19.59 -10.80 11.97
C CYS A 406 20.23 -9.68 11.12
N ALA A 407 20.60 -8.58 11.78
CA ALA A 407 21.22 -7.41 11.15
C ALA A 407 22.70 -7.59 10.78
N GLN A 408 23.25 -8.80 10.89
CA GLN A 408 24.66 -9.11 10.61
C GLN A 408 25.67 -8.38 11.52
N LYS A 409 25.23 -7.90 12.69
CA LYS A 409 26.03 -7.14 13.67
C LYS A 409 26.20 -7.87 15.01
N GLY A 410 25.70 -9.09 15.12
CA GLY A 410 25.72 -9.91 16.34
C GLY A 410 26.90 -10.88 16.40
N PHE A 411 26.93 -11.70 17.45
CA PHE A 411 27.96 -12.73 17.62
C PHE A 411 27.72 -13.97 16.74
N ASN A 412 26.45 -14.31 16.52
CA ASN A 412 26.01 -15.50 15.79
C ASN A 412 25.06 -15.06 14.68
N ASN A 413 25.60 -14.36 13.68
CA ASN A 413 24.82 -13.80 12.60
C ASN A 413 24.01 -14.88 11.85
N VAL A 414 22.75 -14.57 11.55
CA VAL A 414 21.88 -15.40 10.72
C VAL A 414 22.45 -15.44 9.31
N LYS A 415 22.43 -16.58 8.62
CA LYS A 415 22.92 -16.61 7.23
C LYS A 415 21.98 -15.81 6.32
N LYS A 416 22.50 -15.38 5.17
CA LYS A 416 21.68 -14.88 4.07
C LYS A 416 21.88 -15.74 2.83
N THR A 417 20.80 -16.01 2.10
CA THR A 417 20.89 -16.57 0.74
C THR A 417 21.58 -15.56 -0.18
N PRO A 418 22.07 -15.97 -1.37
CA PRO A 418 22.60 -15.05 -2.37
C PRO A 418 21.66 -13.87 -2.71
N GLY A 419 20.35 -14.12 -2.73
CA GLY A 419 19.30 -13.12 -2.95
C GLY A 419 18.94 -12.27 -1.74
N GLY A 420 19.57 -12.49 -0.58
CA GLY A 420 19.45 -11.64 0.60
C GLY A 420 18.38 -12.04 1.62
N LEU A 421 17.73 -13.19 1.45
CA LEU A 421 16.77 -13.77 2.41
C LEU A 421 17.50 -14.25 3.66
N LEU A 422 16.97 -13.95 4.84
CA LEU A 422 17.44 -14.52 6.10
C LEU A 422 17.19 -16.03 6.10
N TRP A 423 18.26 -16.79 6.31
CA TRP A 423 18.25 -18.25 6.23
C TRP A 423 18.53 -18.87 7.60
N PHE A 424 17.53 -19.57 8.13
CA PHE A 424 17.54 -20.18 9.45
C PHE A 424 17.68 -21.70 9.36
N LEU A 425 16.70 -22.38 8.76
CA LEU A 425 16.59 -23.84 8.71
C LEU A 425 16.11 -24.30 7.33
N SER A 426 16.40 -25.54 6.95
CA SER A 426 16.17 -26.03 5.58
C SER A 426 14.73 -26.43 5.26
N TRP A 427 13.91 -26.73 6.26
CA TRP A 427 12.49 -27.04 6.06
C TRP A 427 11.69 -25.78 6.35
N ASP A 428 10.90 -25.32 5.38
CA ASP A 428 9.95 -24.22 5.55
C ASP A 428 10.62 -22.99 6.19
N ASN A 429 11.65 -22.48 5.52
CA ASN A 429 12.46 -21.37 6.04
C ASN A 429 11.64 -20.07 6.18
N LEU A 430 10.61 -19.89 5.35
CA LEU A 430 9.82 -18.68 5.36
C LEU A 430 9.03 -18.49 6.65
N GLN A 431 8.65 -19.54 7.38
CA GLN A 431 8.05 -19.38 8.71
C GLN A 431 8.97 -18.60 9.67
N TYR A 432 10.27 -18.93 9.70
CA TYR A 432 11.24 -18.30 10.58
C TYR A 432 11.59 -16.89 10.11
N THR A 433 11.65 -16.70 8.79
CA THR A 433 11.85 -15.38 8.21
C THR A 433 10.69 -14.46 8.56
N ALA A 434 9.45 -14.94 8.46
CA ALA A 434 8.25 -14.18 8.74
C ALA A 434 8.17 -13.78 10.22
N THR A 435 8.39 -14.72 11.14
CA THR A 435 8.39 -14.42 12.59
C THR A 435 9.55 -13.53 13.01
N ALA A 436 10.75 -13.70 12.43
CA ALA A 436 11.89 -12.81 12.67
C ALA A 436 11.61 -11.38 12.18
N SER A 437 11.03 -11.25 10.99
CA SER A 437 10.65 -9.96 10.41
C SER A 437 9.59 -9.25 11.26
N PHE A 438 8.60 -10.01 11.76
CA PHE A 438 7.61 -9.48 12.71
C PHE A 438 8.27 -8.97 14.00
N ALA A 439 9.23 -9.72 14.56
CA ALA A 439 9.96 -9.32 15.76
C ALA A 439 10.78 -8.04 15.51
N LEU A 440 11.44 -7.92 14.35
CA LEU A 440 12.18 -6.72 13.94
C LEU A 440 11.27 -5.49 13.88
N VAL A 441 10.12 -5.58 13.20
CA VAL A 441 9.14 -4.48 13.10
C VAL A 441 8.61 -4.09 14.48
N THR A 442 8.23 -5.07 15.29
CA THR A 442 7.67 -4.84 16.62
C THR A 442 8.69 -4.14 17.53
N TYR A 443 9.94 -4.59 17.50
CA TYR A 443 11.00 -4.00 18.32
C TYR A 443 11.40 -2.60 17.83
N ALA A 444 11.42 -2.38 16.51
CA ALA A 444 11.66 -1.07 15.93
C ALA A 444 10.66 -0.02 16.42
N LYS A 445 9.37 -0.37 16.52
CA LYS A 445 8.35 0.52 17.12
C LYS A 445 8.64 0.85 18.58
N TYR A 446 9.18 -0.11 19.34
CA TYR A 446 9.54 0.15 20.73
C TYR A 446 10.74 1.08 20.84
N LEU A 447 11.73 0.93 19.96
CA LEU A 447 12.87 1.85 19.86
C LEU A 447 12.43 3.27 19.48
N GLU A 448 11.55 3.39 18.49
CA GLU A 448 11.01 4.66 18.03
C GLU A 448 10.22 5.36 19.14
N ALA A 449 9.29 4.65 19.79
CA ALA A 449 8.51 5.18 20.90
C ALA A 449 9.39 5.60 22.09
N ALA A 450 10.47 4.86 22.36
CA ALA A 450 11.43 5.17 23.42
C ALA A 450 12.55 6.12 22.99
N GLN A 451 12.58 6.56 21.73
CA GLN A 451 13.62 7.40 21.14
C GLN A 451 15.06 6.90 21.41
N THR A 452 15.28 5.60 21.19
CA THR A 452 16.54 4.95 21.54
C THR A 452 17.03 4.01 20.43
N SER A 453 18.20 3.41 20.64
CA SER A 453 18.89 2.55 19.67
C SER A 453 19.46 1.29 20.32
N ILE A 454 19.76 0.29 19.50
CA ILE A 454 20.45 -0.93 19.95
C ILE A 454 21.95 -0.77 19.70
N GLN A 455 22.74 -1.12 20.71
CA GLN A 455 24.19 -1.23 20.59
C GLN A 455 24.56 -2.70 20.34
N CYS A 456 25.00 -3.00 19.12
CA CYS A 456 25.38 -4.36 18.76
C CYS A 456 26.86 -4.66 19.10
N PRO A 457 27.18 -5.91 19.45
CA PRO A 457 28.50 -6.29 19.95
C PRO A 457 29.64 -6.08 18.95
N ASN A 458 29.39 -6.15 17.64
CA ASN A 458 30.42 -5.89 16.62
C ASN A 458 30.50 -4.40 16.21
N GLY A 459 30.25 -3.48 17.15
CA GLY A 459 30.52 -2.04 16.99
C GLY A 459 29.50 -1.26 16.14
N GLY A 460 28.34 -1.85 15.81
CA GLY A 460 27.30 -1.20 15.02
C GLY A 460 26.12 -0.73 15.87
N VAL A 461 25.70 0.52 15.68
CA VAL A 461 24.42 1.02 16.20
C VAL A 461 23.30 0.59 15.23
N LEU A 462 22.14 0.20 15.78
CA LEU A 462 20.91 -0.01 15.02
C LEU A 462 19.82 0.94 15.51
N GLN A 463 19.24 1.69 14.56
CA GLN A 463 18.08 2.54 14.76
C GLN A 463 16.80 1.80 14.35
N ALA A 464 15.64 2.33 14.74
CA ALA A 464 14.34 1.79 14.33
C ALA A 464 14.24 1.62 12.79
N ALA A 465 14.72 2.62 12.04
CA ALA A 465 14.74 2.58 10.58
C ALA A 465 15.55 1.41 10.01
N ASP A 466 16.66 1.02 10.63
CA ASP A 466 17.48 -0.11 10.18
C ASP A 466 16.71 -1.44 10.29
N LEU A 467 15.98 -1.61 11.39
CA LEU A 467 15.15 -2.80 11.63
C LEU A 467 13.96 -2.84 10.66
N PHE A 468 13.31 -1.69 10.42
CA PHE A 468 12.23 -1.60 9.43
C PHE A 468 12.70 -1.91 8.02
N ASN A 469 13.85 -1.37 7.61
CA ASN A 469 14.42 -1.65 6.29
C ASN A 469 14.81 -3.12 6.14
N LEU A 470 15.37 -3.73 7.18
CA LEU A 470 15.70 -5.15 7.16
C LEU A 470 14.43 -6.02 7.03
N ALA A 471 13.41 -5.75 7.84
CA ALA A 471 12.15 -6.49 7.77
C ALA A 471 11.44 -6.29 6.42
N ARG A 472 11.43 -5.06 5.89
CA ARG A 472 10.89 -4.76 4.55
C ARG A 472 11.58 -5.58 3.48
N ALA A 473 12.92 -5.64 3.49
CA ALA A 473 13.66 -6.42 2.51
C ALA A 473 13.28 -7.91 2.53
N GLN A 474 12.93 -8.47 3.70
CA GLN A 474 12.46 -9.86 3.80
C GLN A 474 11.04 -10.03 3.24
N VAL A 475 10.15 -9.10 3.55
CA VAL A 475 8.77 -9.11 3.02
C VAL A 475 8.78 -8.93 1.50
N ASP A 476 9.56 -7.98 0.99
CA ASP A 476 9.72 -7.76 -0.45
C ASP A 476 10.30 -9.00 -1.13
N TYR A 477 11.29 -9.66 -0.52
CA TYR A 477 11.81 -10.93 -1.01
C TYR A 477 10.70 -11.98 -1.10
N ILE A 478 9.86 -12.15 -0.05
CA ILE A 478 8.72 -13.07 -0.05
C ILE A 478 7.74 -12.73 -1.17
N LEU A 479 7.52 -11.45 -1.45
CA LEU A 479 6.52 -10.96 -2.40
C LEU A 479 7.00 -10.86 -3.85
N GLY A 480 8.29 -10.98 -4.13
CA GLY A 480 8.81 -11.09 -5.50
C GLY A 480 10.17 -10.46 -5.77
N SER A 481 10.72 -9.67 -4.85
CA SER A 481 12.05 -9.06 -4.95
C SER A 481 13.15 -10.07 -4.62
N ASN A 482 13.21 -11.15 -5.39
CA ASN A 482 14.14 -12.26 -5.22
C ASN A 482 14.71 -12.70 -6.58
N PRO A 483 15.78 -13.52 -6.61
CA PRO A 483 16.41 -13.95 -7.86
C PRO A 483 15.50 -14.67 -8.86
N LYS A 484 14.34 -15.16 -8.43
CA LYS A 484 13.34 -15.79 -9.30
C LYS A 484 12.26 -14.84 -9.82
N ASN A 485 12.23 -13.58 -9.37
CA ASN A 485 11.15 -12.64 -9.62
C ASN A 485 9.77 -13.30 -9.39
N MET A 486 9.64 -14.06 -8.30
CA MET A 486 8.47 -14.88 -7.99
C MET A 486 7.95 -14.54 -6.61
N SER A 487 6.66 -14.25 -6.48
CA SER A 487 6.04 -14.17 -5.16
C SER A 487 5.87 -15.58 -4.58
N TYR A 488 6.36 -15.82 -3.38
CA TYR A 488 6.06 -17.04 -2.62
C TYR A 488 4.67 -16.96 -1.94
N MET A 489 3.98 -15.82 -2.05
CA MET A 489 2.57 -15.70 -1.72
C MET A 489 1.70 -16.04 -2.94
N VAL A 490 0.94 -17.12 -2.83
CA VAL A 490 0.05 -17.62 -3.88
C VAL A 490 -1.01 -16.57 -4.22
N GLY A 491 -1.12 -16.24 -5.51
CA GLY A 491 -2.08 -15.25 -6.00
C GLY A 491 -1.58 -13.80 -6.00
N TYR A 492 -0.39 -13.53 -5.46
CA TYR A 492 0.21 -12.19 -5.48
C TYR A 492 1.17 -12.03 -6.67
N GLY A 493 1.06 -10.90 -7.39
CA GLY A 493 1.85 -10.64 -8.59
C GLY A 493 1.49 -11.53 -9.80
N THR A 494 2.30 -11.48 -10.85
CA THR A 494 2.10 -12.26 -12.09
C THR A 494 2.77 -13.63 -12.05
N ASN A 495 3.78 -13.80 -11.19
CA ASN A 495 4.56 -15.02 -11.04
C ASN A 495 4.52 -15.52 -9.59
N TYR A 496 3.87 -16.65 -9.36
CA TYR A 496 3.66 -17.25 -8.03
C TYR A 496 3.43 -18.77 -8.13
N PRO A 497 3.63 -19.55 -7.06
CA PRO A 497 3.43 -21.00 -7.02
C PRO A 497 2.04 -21.43 -7.49
N LYS A 498 1.98 -22.37 -8.43
CA LYS A 498 0.74 -22.89 -9.01
C LYS A 498 0.39 -24.26 -8.50
N ARG A 499 1.32 -24.97 -7.87
CA ARG A 499 1.21 -26.36 -7.42
C ARG A 499 1.56 -26.54 -5.93
N PRO A 500 1.15 -25.62 -5.01
CA PRO A 500 1.46 -25.80 -3.60
C PRO A 500 0.88 -27.11 -3.05
N HIS A 501 1.58 -27.72 -2.09
CA HIS A 501 1.20 -28.94 -1.39
C HIS A 501 -0.02 -28.67 -0.49
N HIS A 502 -1.23 -28.69 -1.07
CA HIS A 502 -2.46 -28.43 -0.32
C HIS A 502 -3.63 -29.22 -0.92
N ARG A 503 -4.19 -30.17 -0.16
CA ARG A 503 -5.20 -31.15 -0.65
C ARG A 503 -6.44 -30.48 -1.22
N GLY A 504 -7.02 -29.52 -0.49
CA GLY A 504 -8.22 -28.79 -0.92
C GLY A 504 -7.99 -27.94 -2.18
N ALA A 505 -6.76 -27.46 -2.40
CA ALA A 505 -6.44 -26.63 -3.57
C ALA A 505 -6.13 -27.49 -4.79
N SER A 506 -5.51 -28.66 -4.56
CA SER A 506 -5.04 -29.60 -5.58
C SER A 506 -6.17 -30.40 -6.24
N ILE A 507 -7.31 -30.54 -5.57
CA ILE A 507 -8.44 -31.34 -6.05
C ILE A 507 -9.57 -30.40 -6.48
N VAL A 508 -10.26 -30.72 -7.58
CA VAL A 508 -11.40 -29.92 -8.07
C VAL A 508 -12.41 -29.62 -6.96
N SER A 509 -12.91 -28.38 -6.93
CA SER A 509 -13.92 -27.95 -5.94
C SER A 509 -15.14 -28.87 -5.92
N ILE A 510 -15.66 -29.15 -4.72
CA ILE A 510 -16.92 -29.89 -4.52
C ILE A 510 -18.13 -29.19 -5.16
N LYS A 511 -18.06 -27.86 -5.33
CA LYS A 511 -19.10 -27.09 -6.02
C LYS A 511 -19.09 -27.30 -7.53
N ASN A 512 -17.92 -27.66 -8.09
CA ASN A 512 -17.75 -27.92 -9.51
C ASN A 512 -17.93 -29.40 -9.86
N ASP A 513 -17.38 -30.30 -9.04
CA ASP A 513 -17.61 -31.74 -9.14
C ASP A 513 -17.98 -32.34 -7.77
N PRO A 514 -19.27 -32.66 -7.54
CA PRO A 514 -19.75 -33.18 -6.27
C PRO A 514 -19.41 -34.66 -6.07
N LYS A 515 -18.78 -35.34 -7.05
CA LYS A 515 -18.36 -36.74 -6.88
C LYS A 515 -17.28 -36.81 -5.80
N PRO A 516 -17.39 -37.71 -4.82
CA PRO A 516 -16.35 -37.89 -3.82
C PRO A 516 -15.04 -38.37 -4.43
N VAL A 517 -13.93 -37.76 -4.04
CA VAL A 517 -12.58 -38.23 -4.35
C VAL A 517 -12.12 -39.15 -3.24
N THR A 518 -11.88 -40.42 -3.58
CA THR A 518 -11.39 -41.42 -2.61
C THR A 518 -9.94 -41.15 -2.25
N CYS A 519 -9.53 -41.66 -1.09
CA CYS A 519 -8.19 -41.55 -0.53
C CYS A 519 -7.05 -41.85 -1.53
N ASN A 520 -7.08 -43.04 -2.16
CA ASN A 520 -6.10 -43.43 -3.16
C ASN A 520 -6.35 -42.76 -4.52
N GLY A 521 -7.62 -42.52 -4.87
CA GLY A 521 -8.00 -41.87 -6.12
C GLY A 521 -7.44 -40.46 -6.24
N GLY A 522 -7.29 -39.74 -5.12
CA GLY A 522 -6.66 -38.42 -5.15
C GLY A 522 -5.14 -38.46 -5.37
N PHE A 523 -4.44 -39.48 -4.86
CA PHE A 523 -3.03 -39.68 -5.21
C PHE A 523 -2.86 -40.00 -6.69
N GLU A 524 -3.71 -40.88 -7.22
CA GLU A 524 -3.68 -41.31 -8.62
C GLU A 524 -4.01 -40.16 -9.60
N ALA A 525 -5.00 -39.33 -9.28
CA ALA A 525 -5.53 -38.33 -10.22
C ALA A 525 -4.98 -36.90 -10.02
N TRP A 526 -4.58 -36.52 -8.80
CA TRP A 526 -4.34 -35.11 -8.45
C TRP A 526 -2.95 -34.83 -7.87
N TYR A 527 -2.44 -35.68 -6.97
CA TYR A 527 -1.15 -35.44 -6.29
C TYR A 527 0.02 -35.31 -7.29
N ASN A 528 0.22 -36.32 -8.13
CA ASN A 528 1.29 -36.35 -9.13
C ASN A 528 0.95 -35.60 -10.45
N ASN A 529 -0.15 -34.86 -10.48
CA ASN A 529 -0.60 -34.19 -11.70
C ASN A 529 0.34 -33.00 -12.03
N PRO A 530 0.93 -32.91 -13.23
CA PRO A 530 1.83 -31.79 -13.55
C PRO A 530 1.11 -30.46 -13.78
N LYS A 531 -0.23 -30.45 -13.83
CA LYS A 531 -1.01 -29.22 -14.02
C LYS A 531 -1.07 -28.38 -12.74
N PRO A 532 -1.29 -27.06 -12.86
CA PRO A 532 -1.65 -26.19 -11.74
C PRO A 532 -2.79 -26.73 -10.87
N ASN A 533 -2.81 -26.33 -9.61
CA ASN A 533 -3.95 -26.56 -8.72
C ASN A 533 -5.23 -25.99 -9.35
N PRO A 534 -6.33 -26.76 -9.42
CA PRO A 534 -7.59 -26.28 -9.96
C PRO A 534 -8.19 -25.12 -9.16
N ASN A 535 -7.86 -25.01 -7.86
CA ASN A 535 -8.26 -23.89 -7.03
C ASN A 535 -7.03 -23.10 -6.58
N VAL A 536 -7.03 -21.79 -6.84
CA VAL A 536 -5.96 -20.91 -6.39
C VAL A 536 -6.09 -20.66 -4.89
N LEU A 537 -5.06 -20.99 -4.13
CA LEU A 537 -4.99 -20.81 -2.68
C LEU A 537 -4.53 -19.38 -2.35
N VAL A 538 -5.35 -18.38 -2.71
CA VAL A 538 -4.98 -16.96 -2.61
C VAL A 538 -4.56 -16.59 -1.19
N GLY A 539 -3.41 -15.94 -1.05
CA GLY A 539 -2.88 -15.42 0.21
C GLY A 539 -2.06 -16.43 1.02
N ALA A 540 -2.03 -17.71 0.62
CA ALA A 540 -1.14 -18.69 1.24
C ALA A 540 0.32 -18.41 0.89
N ILE A 541 1.22 -18.67 1.83
CA ILE A 541 2.67 -18.52 1.65
C ILE A 541 3.28 -19.90 1.79
N VAL A 542 4.00 -20.33 0.76
CA VAL A 542 4.72 -21.62 0.76
C VAL A 542 5.99 -21.53 1.61
N GLY A 543 6.60 -22.66 1.96
CA GLY A 543 7.85 -22.70 2.73
C GLY A 543 9.07 -22.00 2.09
N GLY A 544 9.03 -21.77 0.78
CA GLY A 544 9.93 -20.89 0.04
C GLY A 544 11.20 -21.56 -0.46
N PRO A 545 12.20 -20.78 -0.91
CA PRO A 545 13.38 -21.32 -1.57
C PRO A 545 14.34 -22.00 -0.59
N ASP A 546 15.31 -22.74 -1.11
CA ASP A 546 16.45 -23.26 -0.36
C ASP A 546 17.53 -22.19 -0.07
N GLU A 547 18.65 -22.59 0.54
CA GLU A 547 19.74 -21.68 0.92
C GLU A 547 20.45 -21.00 -0.27
N TYR A 548 20.17 -21.45 -1.50
CA TYR A 548 20.73 -20.96 -2.76
C TYR A 548 19.70 -20.21 -3.62
N ASP A 549 18.57 -19.81 -3.04
CA ASP A 549 17.44 -19.18 -3.74
C ASP A 549 16.77 -20.10 -4.78
N ALA A 550 16.99 -21.42 -4.71
CA ALA A 550 16.34 -22.38 -5.59
C ALA A 550 14.98 -22.79 -5.03
N TYR A 551 13.98 -22.86 -5.90
CA TYR A 551 12.60 -23.16 -5.53
C TYR A 551 11.92 -23.93 -6.67
N GLY A 552 11.25 -25.04 -6.35
CA GLY A 552 10.53 -25.88 -7.30
C GLY A 552 9.05 -25.96 -6.95
N ASP A 553 8.18 -25.50 -7.86
CA ASP A 553 6.72 -25.54 -7.70
C ASP A 553 6.18 -26.96 -7.97
N GLU A 554 6.32 -27.82 -6.98
CA GLU A 554 5.99 -29.24 -6.96
C GLU A 554 5.26 -29.67 -5.67
N ARG A 555 4.02 -30.15 -5.80
CA ARG A 555 3.26 -30.75 -4.68
C ARG A 555 4.00 -31.84 -3.91
N SER A 556 4.95 -32.53 -4.51
CA SER A 556 5.73 -33.56 -3.81
C SER A 556 6.80 -32.98 -2.88
N ASP A 557 7.18 -31.72 -3.07
CA ASP A 557 8.18 -31.00 -2.28
C ASP A 557 7.53 -30.27 -1.10
N PHE A 558 6.91 -31.01 -0.19
CA PHE A 558 6.25 -30.44 0.99
C PHE A 558 7.21 -29.63 1.90
N GLN A 559 8.54 -29.74 1.73
CA GLN A 559 9.49 -28.93 2.51
C GLN A 559 9.51 -27.46 2.09
N HIS A 560 9.22 -27.19 0.81
CA HIS A 560 9.31 -25.85 0.20
C HIS A 560 7.94 -25.36 -0.32
N ASP A 561 7.03 -26.27 -0.67
CA ASP A 561 5.75 -25.99 -1.33
C ASP A 561 4.52 -26.09 -0.42
N GLU A 562 4.69 -26.57 0.80
CA GLU A 562 3.60 -26.64 1.77
C GLU A 562 3.38 -25.26 2.39
N PRO A 563 2.16 -24.71 2.28
CA PRO A 563 1.82 -23.47 2.95
C PRO A 563 1.28 -23.75 4.34
N ASP A 564 1.63 -22.92 5.31
CA ASP A 564 1.16 -23.02 6.68
C ASP A 564 0.63 -21.67 7.22
N THR A 565 -0.17 -21.73 8.29
CA THR A 565 -0.74 -20.51 8.91
C THR A 565 0.24 -19.77 9.81
N VAL A 566 1.29 -20.45 10.29
CA VAL A 566 2.35 -19.89 11.15
C VAL A 566 3.19 -18.87 10.38
N THR A 567 3.42 -19.09 9.08
CA THR A 567 4.10 -18.16 8.16
C THR A 567 3.20 -16.96 7.83
N VAL A 568 1.91 -17.18 7.62
CA VAL A 568 0.97 -16.13 7.20
C VAL A 568 0.64 -15.16 8.34
N ALA A 569 0.35 -15.64 9.55
CA ALA A 569 -0.07 -14.82 10.70
C ALA A 569 0.84 -13.61 11.03
N PRO A 570 2.19 -13.72 11.06
CA PRO A 570 3.09 -12.58 11.24
C PRO A 570 3.14 -11.63 10.03
N LEU A 571 2.80 -12.10 8.82
CA LEU A 571 2.86 -11.32 7.57
C LEU A 571 1.57 -10.58 7.22
N VAL A 572 0.40 -11.04 7.72
CA VAL A 572 -0.91 -10.35 7.60
C VAL A 572 -0.79 -8.86 7.98
N VAL A 573 0.19 -8.55 8.82
CA VAL A 573 0.40 -7.23 9.38
C VAL A 573 1.61 -6.49 8.82
N MET A 574 2.65 -7.16 8.31
CA MET A 574 3.81 -6.46 7.74
C MET A 574 3.52 -5.79 6.39
N SER A 575 2.57 -6.32 5.61
CA SER A 575 2.02 -5.65 4.42
C SER A 575 1.25 -4.36 4.74
N THR A 576 0.87 -4.14 6.01
CA THR A 576 0.16 -2.93 6.46
C THR A 576 1.00 -2.04 7.38
N ALA A 577 2.04 -2.58 8.02
CA ALA A 577 2.76 -1.94 9.12
C ALA A 577 3.61 -0.71 8.72
N HIS A 578 3.91 -0.48 7.44
CA HIS A 578 4.84 0.58 7.00
C HIS A 578 4.44 1.30 5.73
N GLY A 579 3.16 1.62 5.50
CA GLY A 579 2.81 2.15 4.18
C GLY A 579 3.36 1.26 3.05
N ALA A 580 3.54 -0.04 3.35
CA ALA A 580 3.81 -1.11 2.42
C ALA A 580 2.51 -1.43 1.69
N VAL A 581 1.81 -0.37 1.27
CA VAL A 581 1.30 -0.37 -0.08
C VAL A 581 2.52 -0.82 -0.89
N SER A 582 2.48 -2.04 -1.45
CA SER A 582 3.29 -2.30 -2.61
C SER A 582 2.88 -1.19 -3.57
N THR A 583 3.64 -0.11 -3.55
CA THR A 583 3.26 1.09 -4.26
C THR A 583 3.29 0.65 -5.69
N ASN A 584 2.12 0.60 -6.31
CA ASN A 584 2.00 0.09 -7.66
C ASN A 584 2.62 1.14 -8.57
N TYR A 585 3.94 1.06 -8.74
CA TYR A 585 4.72 2.01 -9.53
C TYR A 585 4.24 2.00 -10.98
N GLY A 586 3.74 0.85 -11.48
CA GLY A 586 3.07 0.74 -12.77
C GLY A 586 1.78 1.58 -12.84
N GLU A 587 0.92 1.53 -11.83
CA GLU A 587 -0.27 2.39 -11.75
C GLU A 587 0.08 3.88 -11.63
N ALA A 588 1.08 4.21 -10.81
CA ALA A 588 1.59 5.58 -10.70
C ALA A 588 2.15 6.05 -12.05
N LEU A 589 2.88 5.21 -12.78
CA LEU A 589 3.40 5.49 -14.12
C LEU A 589 2.27 5.79 -15.11
N THR A 590 1.26 4.92 -15.20
CA THR A 590 0.07 5.16 -16.03
C THR A 590 -0.59 6.49 -15.71
N LYS A 591 -0.77 6.79 -14.42
CA LYS A 591 -1.39 8.05 -13.96
C LYS A 591 -0.52 9.25 -14.29
N SER A 592 0.79 9.16 -14.14
CA SER A 592 1.73 10.25 -14.51
C SER A 592 1.49 10.68 -15.96
N LEU A 593 1.31 9.72 -16.88
CA LEU A 593 1.04 10.01 -18.29
C LEU A 593 -0.34 10.63 -18.54
N LEU A 594 -1.35 10.33 -17.70
CA LEU A 594 -2.65 11.01 -17.76
C LEU A 594 -2.54 12.50 -17.40
N TYR A 595 -1.61 12.87 -16.52
CA TYR A 595 -1.41 14.29 -16.18
C TYR A 595 -0.95 15.09 -17.41
N PHE A 596 -0.06 14.55 -18.26
CA PHE A 596 0.29 15.20 -19.53
C PHE A 596 -0.95 15.43 -20.40
N GLU A 597 -1.83 14.44 -20.53
CA GLU A 597 -3.09 14.63 -21.28
C GLU A 597 -3.97 15.74 -20.69
N ALA A 598 -3.99 15.87 -19.37
CA ALA A 598 -4.69 16.93 -18.66
C ALA A 598 -4.08 18.32 -18.88
N GLN A 599 -2.83 18.41 -19.37
CA GLN A 599 -2.12 19.66 -19.65
C GLN A 599 -2.15 20.04 -21.14
N ARG A 600 -2.70 19.20 -22.03
CA ARG A 600 -2.71 19.49 -23.49
C ARG A 600 -3.46 20.77 -23.80
N SER A 601 -2.87 21.65 -24.60
CA SER A 601 -3.52 22.80 -25.23
C SER A 601 -3.81 22.51 -26.71
N GLY A 602 -4.70 23.27 -27.34
CA GLY A 602 -5.11 23.08 -28.72
C GLY A 602 -6.31 22.15 -28.89
N LYS A 603 -6.43 21.57 -30.07
CA LYS A 603 -7.47 20.60 -30.42
C LYS A 603 -7.09 19.21 -29.92
N LEU A 604 -7.86 18.65 -29.00
CA LEU A 604 -7.59 17.36 -28.37
C LEU A 604 -7.82 16.20 -29.35
N PRO A 605 -7.05 15.10 -29.23
CA PRO A 605 -7.22 13.97 -30.13
C PRO A 605 -8.45 13.13 -29.75
N PRO A 606 -9.08 12.40 -30.70
CA PRO A 606 -10.27 11.59 -30.41
C PRO A 606 -10.06 10.50 -29.34
N ASN A 607 -8.83 10.05 -29.12
CA ASN A 607 -8.45 9.04 -28.13
C ASN A 607 -7.98 9.65 -26.78
N GLN A 608 -8.25 10.93 -26.52
CA GLN A 608 -7.98 11.58 -25.23
C GLN A 608 -8.64 10.80 -24.08
N ARG A 609 -7.85 10.39 -23.09
CA ARG A 609 -8.33 9.63 -21.91
C ARG A 609 -8.85 10.55 -20.81
N VAL A 610 -8.32 11.77 -20.70
CA VAL A 610 -8.78 12.78 -19.76
C VAL A 610 -9.98 13.54 -20.35
N THR A 611 -11.19 13.00 -20.14
CA THR A 611 -12.43 13.43 -20.81
C THR A 611 -13.12 14.66 -20.21
N TRP A 612 -12.59 15.21 -19.11
CA TRP A 612 -13.08 16.46 -18.54
C TRP A 612 -12.44 17.71 -19.17
N ARG A 613 -11.40 17.52 -20.01
CA ARG A 613 -10.78 18.57 -20.83
C ARG A 613 -11.47 18.70 -22.18
N GLY A 614 -11.48 19.91 -22.74
CA GLY A 614 -11.95 20.21 -24.10
C GLY A 614 -10.92 20.94 -24.95
N ASP A 615 -11.28 21.17 -26.21
CA ASP A 615 -10.50 21.97 -27.16
C ASP A 615 -10.33 23.41 -26.65
N SER A 616 -9.10 23.92 -26.63
CA SER A 616 -8.78 25.24 -26.09
C SER A 616 -7.68 25.93 -26.88
N ALA A 617 -7.56 27.26 -26.74
CA ALA A 617 -6.48 28.05 -27.34
C ALA A 617 -6.31 27.84 -28.87
N LEU A 618 -7.43 27.68 -29.58
CA LEU A 618 -7.47 27.34 -31.01
C LEU A 618 -7.04 28.47 -31.96
N ARG A 619 -6.64 29.62 -31.42
CA ARG A 619 -6.22 30.81 -32.17
C ARG A 619 -4.79 31.25 -31.83
N ASP A 620 -4.06 30.45 -31.06
CA ASP A 620 -2.67 30.72 -30.71
C ASP A 620 -1.82 30.87 -31.98
N GLY A 621 -1.04 31.95 -32.06
CA GLY A 621 -0.23 32.30 -33.24
C GLY A 621 -0.90 33.20 -34.27
N SER A 622 -2.23 33.43 -34.17
CA SER A 622 -2.97 34.23 -35.16
C SER A 622 -2.50 35.68 -35.28
N ASP A 623 -2.02 36.28 -34.19
CA ASP A 623 -1.43 37.62 -34.14
C ASP A 623 -0.12 37.73 -34.91
N ALA A 624 0.59 36.61 -35.06
CA ALA A 624 1.86 36.52 -35.77
C ALA A 624 1.78 35.74 -37.10
N HIS A 625 0.56 35.43 -37.55
CA HIS A 625 0.29 34.67 -38.79
C HIS A 625 0.98 33.28 -38.86
N VAL A 626 1.10 32.62 -37.71
CA VAL A 626 1.63 31.25 -37.57
C VAL A 626 0.64 30.37 -36.81
N ASP A 627 0.66 29.05 -37.01
CA ASP A 627 -0.14 28.12 -36.20
C ASP A 627 0.66 27.73 -34.95
N LEU A 628 0.28 28.21 -33.77
CA LEU A 628 0.87 27.82 -32.49
C LEU A 628 -0.13 27.05 -31.60
N THR A 629 -1.13 26.42 -32.22
CA THR A 629 -2.04 25.49 -31.53
C THR A 629 -1.34 24.17 -31.20
N GLY A 630 -1.71 23.54 -30.08
CA GLY A 630 -1.02 22.35 -29.55
C GLY A 630 -0.15 22.69 -28.33
N GLY A 631 0.78 21.81 -27.97
CA GLY A 631 1.68 22.00 -26.83
C GLY A 631 1.01 21.78 -25.47
N TYR A 632 1.73 22.11 -24.41
CA TYR A 632 1.29 21.93 -23.03
C TYR A 632 1.11 23.27 -22.32
N TYR A 633 0.09 23.37 -21.48
CA TYR A 633 0.03 24.39 -20.45
C TYR A 633 1.07 24.11 -19.36
N ASP A 634 1.67 25.18 -18.85
CA ASP A 634 2.88 25.12 -18.04
C ASP A 634 2.66 24.55 -16.64
N ALA A 635 1.58 24.93 -15.95
CA ALA A 635 1.34 24.46 -14.59
C ALA A 635 -0.17 24.47 -14.27
N GLY A 636 -0.58 25.24 -13.26
CA GLY A 636 -1.98 25.52 -12.95
C GLY A 636 -2.65 26.56 -13.84
N ASP A 637 -1.89 27.14 -14.76
CA ASP A 637 -2.25 28.24 -15.64
C ASP A 637 -2.58 27.80 -17.06
N ASN A 638 -2.91 28.78 -17.92
CA ASN A 638 -3.15 28.52 -19.32
C ASN A 638 -2.02 29.08 -20.20
N MET A 639 -0.82 29.24 -19.64
CA MET A 639 0.34 29.78 -20.36
C MET A 639 1.09 28.66 -21.08
N LYS A 640 1.73 29.01 -22.20
CA LYS A 640 2.74 28.16 -22.83
C LYS A 640 4.09 28.83 -22.66
N PHE A 641 4.83 28.48 -21.62
CA PHE A 641 6.21 28.93 -21.45
C PHE A 641 7.16 27.94 -22.13
N GLY A 642 7.85 28.40 -23.18
CA GLY A 642 8.66 27.55 -24.05
C GLY A 642 9.89 26.97 -23.35
N PHE A 643 10.47 27.69 -22.39
CA PHE A 643 11.70 27.26 -21.72
C PHE A 643 11.49 26.02 -20.81
N PRO A 644 10.57 26.04 -19.82
CA PRO A 644 10.23 24.85 -19.05
C PRO A 644 9.57 23.75 -19.91
N LEU A 645 8.81 24.09 -20.95
CA LEU A 645 8.24 23.11 -21.90
C LEU A 645 9.33 22.36 -22.65
N ALA A 646 10.37 23.05 -23.11
CA ALA A 646 11.51 22.42 -23.78
C ALA A 646 12.25 21.49 -22.80
N PHE A 647 12.53 21.92 -21.57
CA PHE A 647 13.14 21.08 -20.53
C PHE A 647 12.32 19.82 -20.22
N MET A 648 11.02 19.98 -19.99
CA MET A 648 10.08 18.87 -19.81
C MET A 648 10.14 17.89 -20.99
N THR A 649 10.22 18.40 -22.22
CA THR A 649 10.32 17.59 -23.43
C THR A 649 11.62 16.78 -23.45
N THR A 650 12.74 17.41 -23.09
CA THR A 650 14.04 16.73 -22.99
C THR A 650 14.02 15.64 -21.92
N MET A 651 13.45 15.90 -20.74
CA MET A 651 13.35 14.90 -19.66
C MET A 651 12.43 13.73 -20.00
N LEU A 652 11.31 13.99 -20.69
CA LEU A 652 10.41 12.94 -21.15
C LEU A 652 11.04 12.10 -22.27
N ALA A 653 11.81 12.72 -23.18
CA ALA A 653 12.62 12.01 -24.17
C ALA A 653 13.70 11.16 -23.49
N TRP A 654 14.43 11.72 -22.53
CA TRP A 654 15.47 11.00 -21.80
C TRP A 654 14.90 9.79 -21.04
N SER A 655 13.72 9.94 -20.42
CA SER A 655 12.97 8.85 -19.81
C SER A 655 12.63 7.74 -20.81
N ASN A 656 12.15 8.09 -22.00
CA ASN A 656 11.86 7.12 -23.07
C ASN A 656 13.11 6.42 -23.62
N ILE A 657 14.28 7.05 -23.52
CA ILE A 657 15.55 6.48 -23.98
C ILE A 657 16.11 5.50 -22.93
N GLU A 658 16.29 5.95 -21.69
CA GLU A 658 16.95 5.11 -20.67
C GLU A 658 16.03 4.00 -20.17
N MET A 659 14.72 4.24 -20.10
CA MET A 659 13.75 3.32 -19.50
C MET A 659 12.85 2.66 -20.55
N ALA A 660 13.27 2.62 -21.82
CA ALA A 660 12.50 2.06 -22.92
C ALA A 660 12.00 0.63 -22.63
N SER A 661 12.87 -0.24 -22.10
CA SER A 661 12.53 -1.62 -21.76
C SER A 661 11.50 -1.73 -20.65
N GLN A 662 11.62 -0.89 -19.62
CA GLN A 662 10.71 -0.84 -18.49
C GLN A 662 9.33 -0.30 -18.92
N LEU A 663 9.31 0.80 -19.66
CA LEU A 663 8.07 1.36 -20.23
C LEU A 663 7.34 0.34 -21.12
N LYS A 664 8.08 -0.45 -21.91
CA LYS A 664 7.51 -1.56 -22.70
C LYS A 664 6.94 -2.66 -21.81
N ALA A 665 7.65 -3.07 -20.77
CA ALA A 665 7.21 -4.11 -19.84
C ALA A 665 5.87 -3.74 -19.17
N HIS A 666 5.66 -2.44 -18.90
CA HIS A 666 4.41 -1.92 -18.33
C HIS A 666 3.37 -1.46 -19.36
N GLN A 667 3.61 -1.67 -20.67
CA GLN A 667 2.70 -1.26 -21.75
C GLN A 667 2.42 0.26 -21.81
N GLU A 668 3.34 1.08 -21.31
CA GLU A 668 3.20 2.55 -21.27
C GLU A 668 4.07 3.28 -22.30
N GLN A 669 4.89 2.55 -23.06
CA GLN A 669 5.80 3.17 -24.03
C GLN A 669 5.05 3.98 -25.10
N GLU A 670 3.92 3.49 -25.62
CA GLU A 670 3.14 4.23 -26.63
C GLU A 670 2.54 5.51 -26.05
N ASN A 671 2.04 5.48 -24.82
CA ASN A 671 1.52 6.65 -24.14
C ASN A 671 2.63 7.68 -23.84
N ALA A 672 3.81 7.21 -23.44
CA ALA A 672 4.98 8.06 -23.21
C ALA A 672 5.48 8.72 -24.51
N LEU A 673 5.54 7.98 -25.61
CA LEU A 673 5.86 8.53 -26.93
C LEU A 673 4.77 9.48 -27.44
N ALA A 674 3.49 9.20 -27.19
CA ALA A 674 2.40 10.11 -27.55
C ALA A 674 2.46 11.43 -26.76
N ALA A 675 2.81 11.37 -25.47
CA ALA A 675 3.04 12.56 -24.66
C ALA A 675 4.23 13.38 -25.18
N LEU A 676 5.33 12.72 -25.56
CA LEU A 676 6.50 13.36 -26.16
C LEU A 676 6.21 13.95 -27.54
N LYS A 677 5.42 13.25 -28.36
CA LYS A 677 5.05 13.70 -29.70
C LYS A 677 4.23 14.99 -29.64
N TRP A 678 3.30 15.09 -28.68
CA TRP A 678 2.48 16.29 -28.49
C TRP A 678 3.31 17.56 -28.23
N ALA A 679 4.39 17.44 -27.46
CA ALA A 679 5.32 18.55 -27.24
C ALA A 679 6.13 18.86 -28.49
N THR A 680 6.72 17.85 -29.11
CA THR A 680 7.60 18.06 -30.27
C THR A 680 6.86 18.56 -31.52
N ASP A 681 5.61 18.15 -31.73
CA ASP A 681 4.76 18.70 -32.80
C ASP A 681 4.55 20.21 -32.61
N PHE A 682 4.39 20.68 -31.37
CA PHE A 682 4.31 22.11 -31.06
C PHE A 682 5.66 22.81 -31.25
N LEU A 683 6.76 22.22 -30.81
CA LEU A 683 8.09 22.81 -30.97
C LEU A 683 8.50 22.96 -32.44
N ILE A 684 8.09 22.03 -33.32
CA ILE A 684 8.25 22.15 -34.78
C ILE A 684 7.50 23.39 -35.30
N LYS A 685 6.23 23.56 -34.89
CA LYS A 685 5.42 24.73 -35.28
C LYS A 685 6.03 26.05 -34.76
N ALA A 686 6.57 26.02 -33.55
CA ALA A 686 7.20 27.17 -32.90
C ALA A 686 8.54 27.57 -33.55
N HIS A 687 9.14 26.70 -34.38
CA HIS A 687 10.39 26.94 -35.09
C HIS A 687 10.18 26.99 -36.62
N PRO A 688 9.54 28.05 -37.15
CA PRO A 688 9.18 28.14 -38.57
C PRO A 688 10.36 28.46 -39.50
N GLU A 689 11.43 29.07 -38.98
CA GLU A 689 12.62 29.48 -39.72
C GLU A 689 13.88 29.23 -38.86
N PRO A 690 15.06 28.95 -39.46
CA PRO A 690 16.25 28.51 -38.71
C PRO A 690 16.69 29.40 -37.54
N ASN A 691 16.43 30.71 -37.61
CA ASN A 691 16.81 31.69 -36.58
C ASN A 691 15.58 32.36 -35.93
N VAL A 692 14.43 31.69 -35.90
CA VAL A 692 13.19 32.21 -35.29
C VAL A 692 12.53 31.14 -34.44
N LEU A 693 12.41 31.37 -33.14
CA LEU A 693 11.74 30.45 -32.22
C LEU A 693 10.69 31.19 -31.38
N TYR A 694 9.43 30.76 -31.47
CA TYR A 694 8.34 31.22 -30.60
C TYR A 694 8.48 30.58 -29.23
N GLY A 695 8.82 31.41 -28.24
CA GLY A 695 9.14 30.99 -26.88
C GLY A 695 8.00 31.13 -25.89
N GLN A 696 6.93 31.84 -26.23
CA GLN A 696 5.80 32.01 -25.34
C GLN A 696 4.51 32.32 -26.09
N VAL A 697 3.39 31.75 -25.62
CA VAL A 697 2.04 32.15 -26.03
C VAL A 697 1.18 32.43 -24.81
N GLY A 698 0.62 33.64 -24.73
CA GLY A 698 -0.04 34.15 -23.52
C GLY A 698 0.71 35.33 -22.91
N ASP A 699 -0.01 36.26 -22.28
CA ASP A 699 0.56 37.27 -21.38
C ASP A 699 0.40 36.81 -19.92
N GLY A 700 1.51 36.57 -19.22
CA GLY A 700 1.49 35.94 -17.90
C GLY A 700 0.71 36.74 -16.87
N ASN A 701 0.87 38.06 -16.87
CA ASN A 701 0.14 38.94 -15.93
C ASN A 701 -1.37 38.89 -16.17
N SER A 702 -1.81 38.94 -17.42
CA SER A 702 -3.24 38.89 -17.77
C SER A 702 -3.84 37.50 -17.51
N ASP A 703 -3.11 36.42 -17.80
CA ASP A 703 -3.56 35.05 -17.52
C ASP A 703 -3.62 34.76 -16.02
N HIS A 704 -2.64 35.21 -15.24
CA HIS A 704 -2.57 35.04 -13.79
C HIS A 704 -3.50 35.97 -13.03
N GLY A 705 -3.84 37.12 -13.61
CA GLY A 705 -4.93 37.98 -13.17
C GLY A 705 -6.32 37.36 -13.38
N CYS A 706 -6.41 36.12 -13.88
CA CYS A 706 -7.65 35.49 -14.26
C CYS A 706 -7.74 33.99 -13.93
N TRP A 707 -8.93 33.52 -13.48
CA TRP A 707 -9.14 32.12 -13.13
C TRP A 707 -10.22 31.46 -14.00
N MET A 708 -9.92 31.21 -15.28
CA MET A 708 -10.88 30.63 -16.22
C MET A 708 -10.47 29.22 -16.63
N ARG A 709 -11.46 28.43 -17.09
CA ARG A 709 -11.17 27.20 -17.83
C ARG A 709 -10.36 27.53 -19.10
N PRO A 710 -9.43 26.67 -19.52
CA PRO A 710 -8.71 26.87 -20.78
C PRO A 710 -9.64 27.08 -21.97
N GLU A 711 -10.78 26.42 -21.98
CA GLU A 711 -11.77 26.45 -23.06
C GLU A 711 -12.58 27.76 -23.09
N ASP A 712 -12.68 28.48 -21.96
CA ASP A 712 -13.41 29.75 -21.81
C ASP A 712 -12.50 30.98 -21.90
N MET A 713 -11.22 30.79 -22.26
CA MET A 713 -10.24 31.87 -22.20
C MET A 713 -10.63 33.08 -23.03
N THR A 714 -10.63 34.24 -22.37
CA THR A 714 -10.83 35.57 -22.99
C THR A 714 -9.65 36.51 -22.77
N THR A 715 -8.62 36.07 -22.04
CA THR A 715 -7.38 36.83 -21.81
C THR A 715 -6.58 36.97 -23.10
N PRO A 716 -5.79 38.06 -23.27
CA PRO A 716 -4.90 38.19 -24.41
C PRO A 716 -3.88 37.04 -24.48
N ARG A 717 -3.70 36.49 -25.68
CA ARG A 717 -2.75 35.39 -25.95
C ARG A 717 -1.72 35.77 -27.02
N PRO A 718 -0.91 36.82 -26.81
CA PRO A 718 0.13 37.23 -27.77
C PRO A 718 1.18 36.14 -27.95
N SER A 719 1.79 36.12 -29.13
CA SER A 719 2.85 35.20 -29.50
C SER A 719 4.21 35.91 -29.43
N PHE A 720 5.05 35.50 -28.49
CA PHE A 720 6.40 36.06 -28.32
C PHE A 720 7.46 35.11 -28.87
N ARG A 721 8.52 35.68 -29.44
CA ARG A 721 9.60 34.94 -30.09
C ARG A 721 10.96 35.52 -29.78
N ILE A 722 11.97 34.70 -29.99
CA ILE A 722 13.37 35.11 -30.11
C ILE A 722 13.78 35.02 -31.58
N ASP A 723 14.68 35.92 -31.99
CA ASP A 723 15.27 35.97 -33.32
C ASP A 723 16.69 36.55 -33.27
N ALA A 724 17.34 36.70 -34.43
CA ALA A 724 18.71 37.24 -34.50
C ALA A 724 18.88 38.66 -33.90
N GLN A 725 17.80 39.46 -33.82
CA GLN A 725 17.83 40.80 -33.21
C GLN A 725 17.46 40.76 -31.73
N HIS A 726 16.68 39.76 -31.32
CA HIS A 726 16.22 39.53 -29.96
C HIS A 726 16.57 38.09 -29.55
N PRO A 727 17.85 37.80 -29.23
CA PRO A 727 18.33 36.43 -29.04
C PRO A 727 17.87 35.78 -27.72
N GLY A 728 18.02 34.46 -27.64
CA GLY A 728 17.74 33.64 -26.45
C GLY A 728 18.37 32.26 -26.56
N SER A 729 19.68 32.18 -26.32
CA SER A 729 20.51 30.98 -26.47
C SER A 729 20.15 29.88 -25.48
N ASP A 730 19.69 30.24 -24.30
CA ASP A 730 19.12 29.35 -23.29
C ASP A 730 17.88 28.63 -23.84
N LEU A 731 16.85 29.38 -24.25
CA LEU A 731 15.62 28.82 -24.81
C LEU A 731 15.88 28.01 -26.09
N ALA A 732 16.67 28.56 -27.03
CA ALA A 732 17.01 27.88 -28.27
C ALA A 732 17.86 26.63 -28.03
N GLY A 733 18.81 26.68 -27.09
CA GLY A 733 19.65 25.56 -26.67
C GLY A 733 18.83 24.43 -26.03
N GLU A 734 17.95 24.74 -25.08
CA GLU A 734 17.08 23.71 -24.49
C GLU A 734 16.12 23.10 -25.52
N THR A 735 15.59 23.90 -26.45
CA THR A 735 14.74 23.39 -27.53
C THR A 735 15.52 22.49 -28.50
N ALA A 736 16.79 22.83 -28.78
CA ALA A 736 17.68 21.97 -29.56
C ALA A 736 17.95 20.63 -28.84
N ALA A 737 18.23 20.67 -27.53
CA ALA A 737 18.37 19.47 -26.71
C ALA A 737 17.10 18.60 -26.73
N ALA A 738 15.92 19.20 -26.57
CA ALA A 738 14.63 18.52 -26.59
C ALA A 738 14.40 17.77 -27.90
N MET A 739 14.62 18.44 -29.03
CA MET A 739 14.45 17.84 -30.36
C MET A 739 15.51 16.77 -30.65
N ALA A 740 16.75 16.99 -30.24
CA ALA A 740 17.82 16.00 -30.40
C ALA A 740 17.54 14.74 -29.57
N ALA A 741 17.17 14.88 -28.29
CA ALA A 741 16.78 13.76 -27.44
C ALA A 741 15.56 13.03 -28.00
N ALA A 742 14.51 13.76 -28.38
CA ALA A 742 13.30 13.16 -28.93
C ALA A 742 13.56 12.40 -30.25
N SER A 743 14.50 12.86 -31.09
CA SER A 743 14.89 12.12 -32.30
C SER A 743 15.39 10.72 -31.97
N ILE A 744 16.15 10.55 -30.88
CA ILE A 744 16.64 9.23 -30.43
C ILE A 744 15.46 8.36 -29.95
N ALA A 745 14.53 8.95 -29.19
CA ALA A 745 13.37 8.22 -28.69
C ALA A 745 12.45 7.73 -29.82
N PHE A 746 12.28 8.51 -30.89
CA PHE A 746 11.45 8.15 -32.05
C PHE A 746 12.17 7.32 -33.11
N ALA A 747 13.50 7.34 -33.18
CA ALA A 747 14.23 6.61 -34.23
C ALA A 747 13.82 5.12 -34.41
N PRO A 748 13.50 4.36 -33.33
CA PRO A 748 13.04 2.98 -33.47
C PRO A 748 11.63 2.80 -34.07
N SER A 749 10.75 3.80 -33.96
CA SER A 749 9.33 3.70 -34.35
C SER A 749 8.93 4.62 -35.52
N ASP A 750 9.63 5.73 -35.71
CA ASP A 750 9.40 6.72 -36.76
C ASP A 750 10.71 7.45 -37.13
N GLU A 751 11.52 6.80 -37.97
CA GLU A 751 12.80 7.35 -38.44
C GLU A 751 12.63 8.64 -39.25
N ALA A 752 11.52 8.79 -39.99
CA ALA A 752 11.25 9.97 -40.79
C ALA A 752 11.00 11.19 -39.89
N TYR A 753 10.18 11.03 -38.86
CA TYR A 753 9.95 12.08 -37.87
C TYR A 753 11.22 12.40 -37.08
N ALA A 754 12.01 11.39 -36.70
CA ALA A 754 13.30 11.60 -36.04
C ALA A 754 14.26 12.48 -36.88
N LYS A 755 14.30 12.31 -38.20
CA LYS A 755 15.10 13.16 -39.11
C LYS A 755 14.61 14.60 -39.15
N ILE A 756 13.30 14.83 -39.10
CA ILE A 756 12.73 16.18 -39.01
C ILE A 756 13.21 16.86 -37.72
N LEU A 757 13.07 16.17 -36.58
CA LEU A 757 13.50 16.68 -35.28
C LEU A 757 15.00 17.02 -35.27
N ILE A 758 15.85 16.19 -35.87
CA ILE A 758 17.29 16.47 -35.92
C ILE A 758 17.64 17.66 -36.81
N GLY A 759 16.87 17.92 -37.87
CA GLY A 759 17.02 19.13 -38.68
C GLY A 759 16.80 20.38 -37.85
N HIS A 760 15.65 20.47 -37.18
CA HIS A 760 15.33 21.61 -36.31
C HIS A 760 16.31 21.75 -35.13
N ALA A 761 16.77 20.63 -34.53
CA ALA A 761 17.73 20.67 -33.42
C ALA A 761 19.07 21.30 -33.84
N LYS A 762 19.56 20.99 -35.04
CA LYS A 762 20.81 21.54 -35.59
C LYS A 762 20.69 23.04 -35.85
N ASP A 763 19.59 23.44 -36.49
CA ASP A 763 19.31 24.85 -36.80
C ASP A 763 19.23 25.69 -35.51
N LEU A 764 18.49 25.23 -34.49
CA LEU A 764 18.35 25.92 -33.21
C LEU A 764 19.67 26.01 -32.44
N PHE A 765 20.51 24.98 -32.48
CA PHE A 765 21.81 25.02 -31.82
C PHE A 765 22.77 26.02 -32.50
N GLU A 766 22.78 26.07 -33.84
CA GLU A 766 23.58 27.07 -34.54
C GLU A 766 23.01 28.48 -34.34
N PHE A 767 21.69 28.66 -34.30
CA PHE A 767 21.05 29.92 -33.93
C PHE A 767 21.48 30.39 -32.53
N ALA A 768 21.38 29.52 -31.52
CA ALA A 768 21.75 29.80 -30.14
C ALA A 768 23.22 30.24 -30.01
N LYS A 769 24.13 29.62 -30.77
CA LYS A 769 25.56 29.96 -30.78
C LYS A 769 25.88 31.25 -31.53
N ALA A 770 25.22 31.47 -32.66
CA ALA A 770 25.49 32.62 -33.52
C ALA A 770 25.01 33.94 -32.90
N TYR A 771 23.95 33.89 -32.10
CA TYR A 771 23.34 35.06 -31.47
C TYR A 771 23.22 34.84 -29.96
N PRO A 772 24.31 35.04 -29.19
CA PRO A 772 24.30 34.86 -27.74
C PRO A 772 23.34 35.83 -27.05
N GLY A 773 22.45 35.30 -26.20
CA GLY A 773 21.53 36.11 -25.43
C GLY A 773 20.74 35.30 -24.42
N ILE A 774 20.22 35.98 -23.40
CA ILE A 774 19.34 35.39 -22.39
C ILE A 774 17.89 35.68 -22.81
N TYR A 775 17.04 34.66 -22.96
CA TYR A 775 15.76 34.82 -23.66
C TYR A 775 14.80 35.80 -22.99
N GLN A 776 14.81 35.94 -21.65
CA GLN A 776 13.91 36.89 -20.98
C GLN A 776 14.25 38.35 -21.27
N ASN A 777 15.43 38.65 -21.83
CA ASN A 777 15.71 40.01 -22.29
C ASN A 777 14.98 40.32 -23.61
N SER A 778 14.62 39.29 -24.36
CA SER A 778 13.90 39.34 -25.63
C SER A 778 12.40 39.16 -25.43
N ILE A 779 12.02 38.16 -24.61
CA ILE A 779 10.66 37.89 -24.16
C ILE A 779 10.54 38.36 -22.71
N THR A 780 10.46 39.68 -22.51
CA THR A 780 10.47 40.31 -21.18
C THR A 780 9.32 39.89 -20.28
N ASN A 781 8.20 39.45 -20.87
CA ASN A 781 7.08 38.89 -20.10
C ASN A 781 7.48 37.65 -19.28
N ALA A 782 8.38 36.83 -19.81
CA ALA A 782 8.79 35.58 -19.17
C ALA A 782 9.66 35.82 -17.92
N GLY A 783 10.35 36.96 -17.83
CA GLY A 783 11.29 37.26 -16.74
C GLY A 783 10.64 37.36 -15.35
N GLY A 784 9.33 37.55 -15.26
CA GLY A 784 8.58 37.50 -14.01
C GLY A 784 8.21 36.09 -13.53
N PHE A 785 8.41 35.07 -14.37
CA PHE A 785 7.95 33.70 -14.13
C PHE A 785 9.10 32.69 -14.24
N TYR A 786 9.80 32.68 -15.37
CA TYR A 786 10.88 31.75 -15.72
C TYR A 786 12.14 32.52 -16.12
N ALA A 787 12.71 33.31 -15.22
CA ALA A 787 13.96 34.01 -15.47
C ALA A 787 15.12 33.01 -15.60
N SER A 788 15.89 33.10 -16.69
CA SER A 788 17.09 32.30 -16.89
C SER A 788 18.28 32.85 -16.08
N SER A 789 19.08 31.96 -15.50
CA SER A 789 20.35 32.28 -14.82
C SER A 789 21.56 32.36 -15.75
N GLY A 790 21.43 31.95 -17.01
CA GLY A 790 22.51 31.90 -18.00
C GLY A 790 22.12 31.07 -19.23
N TYR A 791 23.02 30.93 -20.20
CA TYR A 791 22.79 30.07 -21.37
C TYR A 791 23.92 29.07 -21.64
N GLU A 792 24.99 29.09 -20.82
CA GLU A 792 26.18 28.29 -21.08
C GLU A 792 25.88 26.80 -20.90
N ASP A 793 25.12 26.45 -19.88
CA ASP A 793 24.72 25.08 -19.59
C ASP A 793 23.78 24.51 -20.65
N GLU A 794 22.85 25.29 -21.21
CA GLU A 794 21.98 24.85 -22.31
C GLU A 794 22.77 24.59 -23.58
N LEU A 795 23.80 25.39 -23.88
CA LEU A 795 24.66 25.12 -25.03
C LEU A 795 25.46 23.82 -24.84
N LEU A 796 25.98 23.55 -23.64
CA LEU A 796 26.66 22.28 -23.36
C LEU A 796 25.68 21.10 -23.36
N TRP A 797 24.49 21.29 -22.81
CA TRP A 797 23.42 20.30 -22.78
C TRP A 797 22.93 19.93 -24.19
N ALA A 798 22.69 20.93 -25.05
CA ALA A 798 22.34 20.75 -26.45
C ALA A 798 23.44 20.04 -27.22
N ALA A 799 24.71 20.44 -27.03
CA ALA A 799 25.84 19.77 -27.66
C ALA A 799 25.94 18.29 -27.23
N ALA A 800 25.73 17.97 -25.96
CA ALA A 800 25.73 16.58 -25.47
C ALA A 800 24.62 15.73 -26.11
N TRP A 801 23.41 16.28 -26.25
CA TRP A 801 22.31 15.59 -26.93
C TRP A 801 22.53 15.45 -28.43
N LEU A 802 22.99 16.50 -29.10
CA LEU A 802 23.28 16.47 -30.53
C LEU A 802 24.40 15.49 -30.85
N HIS A 803 25.46 15.45 -30.03
CA HIS A 803 26.50 14.42 -30.13
C HIS A 803 25.88 13.03 -29.99
N ARG A 804 25.05 12.81 -28.96
CA ARG A 804 24.42 11.50 -28.74
C ARG A 804 23.50 11.08 -29.88
N ALA A 805 22.79 12.02 -30.50
CA ALA A 805 21.82 11.75 -31.56
C ALA A 805 22.47 11.59 -32.94
N THR A 806 23.61 12.24 -33.20
CA THR A 806 24.24 12.29 -34.54
C THR A 806 25.58 11.57 -34.62
N ASN A 807 26.23 11.35 -33.48
CA ASN A 807 27.62 10.91 -33.38
C ASN A 807 28.61 11.82 -34.13
N ASP A 808 28.26 13.10 -34.35
CA ASP A 808 29.10 14.07 -35.04
C ASP A 808 30.12 14.69 -34.08
N GLN A 809 31.39 14.59 -34.46
CA GLN A 809 32.53 15.01 -33.65
C GLN A 809 32.50 16.51 -33.33
N ILE A 810 31.86 17.35 -34.16
CA ILE A 810 31.80 18.80 -33.92
C ILE A 810 31.17 19.15 -32.55
N TYR A 811 30.21 18.35 -32.08
CA TYR A 811 29.54 18.57 -30.80
C TYR A 811 30.38 18.09 -29.62
N LEU A 812 31.10 16.98 -29.77
CA LEU A 812 32.07 16.52 -28.77
C LEU A 812 33.25 17.49 -28.65
N ASP A 813 33.70 18.04 -29.78
CA ASP A 813 34.70 19.10 -29.84
C ASP A 813 34.23 20.37 -29.11
N TYR A 814 32.95 20.72 -29.23
CA TYR A 814 32.37 21.84 -28.49
C TYR A 814 32.44 21.61 -26.97
N LEU A 815 32.05 20.41 -26.51
CA LEU A 815 32.10 20.04 -25.09
C LEU A 815 33.53 20.03 -24.52
N THR A 816 34.51 19.54 -25.30
CA THR A 816 35.90 19.41 -24.86
C THR A 816 36.69 20.73 -24.95
N LYS A 817 36.23 21.69 -25.75
CA LYS A 817 36.81 23.05 -25.85
C LYS A 817 36.08 24.08 -24.99
N ALA A 818 35.05 23.67 -24.24
CA ALA A 818 34.30 24.55 -23.34
C ALA A 818 35.21 25.20 -22.28
N SER A 819 34.93 26.46 -21.95
CA SER A 819 35.65 27.21 -20.90
C SER A 819 35.55 26.51 -19.54
N GLY A 820 34.37 25.97 -19.21
CA GLY A 820 34.08 25.25 -17.98
C GLY A 820 33.07 24.12 -18.20
N THR A 821 32.97 23.21 -17.22
CA THR A 821 31.99 22.11 -17.20
C THR A 821 30.79 22.39 -16.26
N GLY A 822 30.70 23.62 -15.75
CA GLY A 822 29.70 24.06 -14.76
C GLY A 822 30.12 23.96 -13.30
N GLY A 823 31.21 23.25 -13.01
CA GLY A 823 31.65 22.98 -11.65
C GLY A 823 30.61 22.19 -10.84
N PRO A 824 30.79 22.11 -9.50
CA PRO A 824 29.86 21.41 -8.63
C PRO A 824 28.50 22.12 -8.60
N ARG A 825 27.41 21.37 -8.81
CA ARG A 825 26.04 21.88 -8.72
C ARG A 825 25.32 21.31 -7.51
N THR A 826 24.30 22.02 -7.06
CA THR A 826 23.40 21.62 -5.96
C THR A 826 22.00 21.28 -6.43
N VAL A 827 21.62 21.66 -7.65
CA VAL A 827 20.31 21.41 -8.25
C VAL A 827 20.47 20.98 -9.71
N PHE A 828 19.44 20.33 -10.24
CA PHE A 828 19.25 20.07 -11.67
C PHE A 828 17.79 20.38 -12.00
N ALA A 829 17.53 21.29 -12.94
CA ALA A 829 16.20 21.83 -13.16
C ALA A 829 16.02 22.44 -14.55
N TRP A 830 14.83 23.00 -14.81
CA TRP A 830 14.49 23.72 -16.04
C TRP A 830 15.35 24.95 -16.30
N ASP A 831 16.07 25.47 -15.31
CA ASP A 831 16.99 26.60 -15.43
C ASP A 831 18.45 26.14 -15.52
N ASP A 832 18.90 25.20 -14.69
CA ASP A 832 20.30 24.74 -14.62
C ASP A 832 20.48 23.29 -15.09
N LYS A 833 21.18 23.12 -16.22
CA LYS A 833 21.37 21.84 -16.94
C LYS A 833 22.79 21.30 -16.87
N PHE A 834 23.69 21.92 -16.10
CA PHE A 834 25.06 21.44 -16.00
C PHE A 834 25.14 19.99 -15.55
N VAL A 835 24.34 19.57 -14.55
CA VAL A 835 24.28 18.17 -14.10
C VAL A 835 23.88 17.23 -15.24
N GLY A 836 22.89 17.62 -16.06
CA GLY A 836 22.47 16.83 -17.22
C GLY A 836 23.61 16.64 -18.23
N ALA A 837 24.27 17.73 -18.63
CA ALA A 837 25.39 17.67 -19.56
C ALA A 837 26.56 16.82 -18.99
N GLN A 838 26.89 17.02 -17.71
CA GLN A 838 27.89 16.25 -16.98
C GLN A 838 27.58 14.75 -17.00
N VAL A 839 26.34 14.37 -16.71
CA VAL A 839 25.89 12.96 -16.72
C VAL A 839 25.97 12.32 -18.11
N LEU A 840 25.57 13.04 -19.16
CA LEU A 840 25.64 12.53 -20.54
C LEU A 840 27.08 12.33 -21.00
N VAL A 841 27.99 13.25 -20.66
CA VAL A 841 29.42 13.11 -20.98
C VAL A 841 30.07 12.00 -20.14
N ALA A 842 29.72 11.90 -18.86
CA ALA A 842 30.17 10.84 -17.97
C ALA A 842 29.78 9.45 -18.52
N LYS A 843 28.58 9.31 -19.08
CA LYS A 843 28.14 8.08 -19.75
C LYS A 843 29.08 7.66 -20.88
N LEU A 844 29.50 8.59 -21.74
CA LEU A 844 30.43 8.28 -22.83
C LEU A 844 31.76 7.73 -22.31
N ALA A 845 32.26 8.30 -21.21
CA ALA A 845 33.49 7.84 -20.55
C ALA A 845 33.30 6.46 -19.91
N LEU A 846 32.18 6.22 -19.21
CA LEU A 846 31.85 4.94 -18.60
C LEU A 846 31.67 3.81 -19.65
N GLU A 847 31.12 4.14 -20.82
CA GLU A 847 30.98 3.21 -21.95
C GLU A 847 32.29 3.00 -22.72
N GLY A 848 33.38 3.68 -22.35
CA GLY A 848 34.67 3.60 -23.04
C GLY A 848 34.67 4.20 -24.45
N LYS A 849 33.67 5.02 -24.79
CA LYS A 849 33.56 5.69 -26.11
C LYS A 849 34.53 6.87 -26.25
N VAL A 850 34.94 7.45 -25.12
CA VAL A 850 35.92 8.53 -25.04
C VAL A 850 36.86 8.27 -23.86
N GLU A 851 38.10 8.73 -23.96
CA GLU A 851 39.04 8.66 -22.85
C GLU A 851 38.64 9.62 -21.72
N SER A 852 38.64 9.14 -20.48
CA SER A 852 38.32 9.93 -19.29
C SER A 852 39.52 10.81 -18.86
N ASN A 853 39.86 11.80 -19.67
CA ASN A 853 40.91 12.78 -19.39
C ASN A 853 40.41 14.24 -19.61
N GLY A 854 41.18 15.23 -19.15
CA GLY A 854 40.87 16.65 -19.36
C GLY A 854 39.43 17.03 -18.96
N LYS A 855 38.71 17.68 -19.88
CA LYS A 855 37.31 18.10 -19.67
C LYS A 855 36.34 16.93 -19.46
N ILE A 856 36.57 15.79 -20.12
CA ILE A 856 35.72 14.60 -19.96
C ILE A 856 35.78 14.07 -18.53
N ALA A 857 36.99 13.98 -17.96
CA ALA A 857 37.18 13.60 -16.56
C ALA A 857 36.54 14.61 -15.60
N GLU A 858 36.62 15.90 -15.92
CA GLU A 858 36.00 16.97 -15.14
C GLU A 858 34.46 16.83 -15.13
N TYR A 859 33.81 16.66 -16.29
CA TYR A 859 32.36 16.40 -16.36
C TYR A 859 31.95 15.19 -15.52
N LYS A 860 32.66 14.06 -15.66
CA LYS A 860 32.41 12.86 -14.87
C LYS A 860 32.52 13.11 -13.38
N SER A 861 33.58 13.80 -12.95
CA SER A 861 33.78 14.12 -11.54
C SER A 861 32.67 15.02 -10.98
N MET A 862 32.16 15.98 -11.76
CA MET A 862 31.11 16.88 -11.29
C MET A 862 29.75 16.17 -11.18
N ALA A 863 29.41 15.30 -12.15
CA ALA A 863 28.22 14.45 -12.07
C ALA A 863 28.25 13.55 -10.82
N GLU A 864 29.38 12.88 -10.60
CA GLU A 864 29.56 11.98 -9.45
C GLU A 864 29.52 12.75 -8.12
N GLN A 865 30.03 13.99 -8.08
CA GLN A 865 29.92 14.83 -6.89
C GLN A 865 28.47 15.18 -6.55
N PHE A 866 27.64 15.52 -7.54
CA PHE A 866 26.20 15.76 -7.32
C PHE A 866 25.50 14.51 -6.77
N ILE A 867 25.79 13.34 -7.36
CA ILE A 867 25.25 12.04 -6.92
C ILE A 867 25.69 11.72 -5.48
N CYS A 868 26.97 11.91 -5.16
CA CYS A 868 27.50 11.71 -3.82
C CYS A 868 26.80 12.62 -2.79
N ASN A 869 26.55 13.89 -3.14
CA ASN A 869 25.84 14.84 -2.27
C ASN A 869 24.38 14.41 -2.04
N CYS A 870 23.68 13.89 -3.05
CA CYS A 870 22.33 13.35 -2.89
C CYS A 870 22.33 12.13 -1.95
N ALA A 871 23.30 11.23 -2.14
CA ALA A 871 23.48 10.00 -1.38
C ALA A 871 24.04 10.20 0.05
N GLN A 872 24.17 11.45 0.50
CA GLN A 872 24.72 11.80 1.81
C GLN A 872 26.18 11.36 2.01
N LYS A 873 26.91 11.06 0.94
CA LYS A 873 28.33 10.65 0.97
C LYS A 873 29.29 11.70 0.41
N GLY A 874 28.77 12.86 0.00
CA GLY A 874 29.54 13.97 -0.52
C GLY A 874 30.08 14.90 0.56
N SER A 875 30.74 15.98 0.13
CA SER A 875 31.26 17.04 1.01
C SER A 875 30.26 18.17 1.23
N ASN A 876 29.22 18.27 0.39
CA ASN A 876 28.17 19.27 0.49
C ASN A 876 26.81 18.60 0.26
N ASN A 877 26.42 17.73 1.19
CA ASN A 877 25.23 16.90 1.06
C ASN A 877 23.95 17.74 0.90
N VAL A 878 23.03 17.24 0.07
CA VAL A 878 21.69 17.82 -0.07
C VAL A 878 20.96 17.67 1.27
N LYS A 879 20.24 18.71 1.71
CA LYS A 879 19.44 18.63 2.93
C LYS A 879 18.37 17.53 2.80
N LYS A 880 18.12 16.79 3.88
CA LYS A 880 16.95 15.91 3.99
C LYS A 880 15.96 16.46 5.00
N THR A 881 14.67 16.31 4.72
CA THR A 881 13.62 16.49 5.74
C THR A 881 13.74 15.41 6.81
N PRO A 882 13.14 15.57 8.01
CA PRO A 882 13.05 14.51 9.02
C PRO A 882 12.53 13.18 8.46
N GLY A 883 11.56 13.22 7.53
CA GLY A 883 10.99 12.06 6.85
C GLY A 883 11.86 11.48 5.72
N GLY A 884 13.02 12.07 5.42
CA GLY A 884 14.00 11.52 4.49
C GLY A 884 13.90 12.00 3.03
N LEU A 885 13.04 12.97 2.73
CA LEU A 885 12.93 13.60 1.41
C LEU A 885 14.15 14.49 1.13
N LEU A 886 14.73 14.38 -0.07
CA LEU A 886 15.73 15.33 -0.56
C LEU A 886 15.09 16.70 -0.75
N TYR A 887 15.60 17.68 -0.02
CA TYR A 887 15.07 19.03 0.06
C TYR A 887 16.06 20.04 -0.49
N PHE A 888 15.74 20.60 -1.65
CA PHE A 888 16.58 21.51 -2.41
C PHE A 888 16.17 22.95 -2.19
N LEU A 889 14.89 23.28 -2.40
CA LEU A 889 14.37 24.64 -2.32
C LEU A 889 12.97 24.67 -1.70
N PRO A 890 12.58 25.78 -1.03
CA PRO A 890 11.25 25.89 -0.40
C PRO A 890 10.06 25.92 -1.36
N TRP A 891 10.27 26.39 -2.60
CA TRP A 891 9.21 26.48 -3.59
C TRP A 891 9.25 25.29 -4.53
N ASN A 892 8.14 24.55 -4.66
CA ASN A 892 7.98 23.42 -5.57
C ASN A 892 9.14 22.40 -5.46
N ASN A 893 9.48 21.99 -4.23
CA ASN A 893 10.65 21.16 -3.96
C ASN A 893 10.67 19.86 -4.78
N LEU A 894 9.51 19.23 -4.97
CA LEU A 894 9.41 17.96 -5.68
C LEU A 894 9.83 18.04 -7.16
N GLN A 895 9.85 19.22 -7.78
CA GLN A 895 10.46 19.42 -9.09
C GLN A 895 11.95 19.01 -9.09
N TYR A 896 12.69 19.41 -8.06
CA TYR A 896 14.12 19.11 -7.93
C TYR A 896 14.35 17.68 -7.45
N THR A 897 13.50 17.19 -6.54
CA THR A 897 13.58 15.80 -6.06
C THR A 897 13.38 14.80 -7.20
N THR A 898 12.38 15.00 -8.05
CA THR A 898 12.10 14.12 -9.18
C THR A 898 13.23 14.15 -10.22
N ALA A 899 13.75 15.34 -10.54
CA ALA A 899 14.91 15.49 -11.44
C ALA A 899 16.19 14.84 -10.89
N ALA A 900 16.49 15.01 -9.60
CA ALA A 900 17.63 14.36 -8.94
C ALA A 900 17.46 12.83 -8.91
N SER A 901 16.24 12.35 -8.60
CA SER A 901 15.92 10.92 -8.60
C SER A 901 16.06 10.29 -9.99
N PHE A 902 15.77 11.05 -11.04
CA PHE A 902 16.01 10.63 -12.42
C PHE A 902 17.52 10.48 -12.69
N VAL A 903 18.33 11.46 -12.29
CA VAL A 903 19.79 11.36 -12.43
C VAL A 903 20.35 10.12 -11.72
N LEU A 904 19.90 9.86 -10.49
CA LEU A 904 20.28 8.66 -9.74
C LEU A 904 19.90 7.37 -10.50
N SER A 905 18.68 7.30 -11.02
CA SER A 905 18.16 6.14 -11.74
C SER A 905 18.92 5.90 -13.06
N ALA A 906 19.17 6.97 -13.84
CA ALA A 906 19.90 6.88 -15.10
C ALA A 906 21.37 6.49 -14.86
N TYR A 907 22.04 7.12 -13.89
CA TYR A 907 23.45 6.85 -13.59
C TYR A 907 23.65 5.46 -12.98
N SER A 908 22.68 4.95 -12.21
CA SER A 908 22.66 3.56 -11.75
C SER A 908 22.81 2.58 -12.93
N LYS A 909 22.01 2.76 -14.00
CA LYS A 909 22.11 1.93 -15.21
C LYS A 909 23.45 2.08 -15.92
N TYR A 910 24.06 3.27 -15.90
CA TYR A 910 25.36 3.48 -16.53
C TYR A 910 26.47 2.77 -15.76
N LEU A 911 26.45 2.82 -14.43
CA LEU A 911 27.36 2.07 -13.58
C LEU A 911 27.20 0.57 -13.75
N GLU A 912 25.96 0.08 -13.79
CA GLU A 912 25.67 -1.34 -14.00
C GLU A 912 26.21 -1.82 -15.36
N GLY A 913 25.92 -1.10 -16.44
CA GLY A 913 26.43 -1.41 -17.78
C GLY A 913 27.96 -1.38 -17.88
N ALA A 914 28.60 -0.46 -17.15
CA ALA A 914 30.06 -0.33 -17.09
C ALA A 914 30.72 -1.24 -16.03
N LYS A 915 29.94 -1.93 -15.19
CA LYS A 915 30.41 -2.66 -14.00
C LYS A 915 31.31 -1.79 -13.10
N ALA A 916 30.90 -0.54 -12.91
CA ALA A 916 31.65 0.49 -12.20
C ALA A 916 30.99 0.86 -10.86
N SER A 917 31.73 1.63 -10.05
CA SER A 917 31.25 2.23 -8.80
C SER A 917 31.71 3.68 -8.70
N ILE A 918 31.04 4.47 -7.87
CA ILE A 918 31.44 5.85 -7.55
C ILE A 918 32.23 5.84 -6.26
N GLN A 919 33.34 6.58 -6.24
CA GLN A 919 34.10 6.83 -5.01
C GLN A 919 33.74 8.20 -4.46
N CYS A 920 32.93 8.24 -3.41
CA CYS A 920 32.59 9.49 -2.72
C CYS A 920 33.53 9.74 -1.53
N PRO A 921 33.65 11.00 -1.06
CA PRO A 921 34.43 11.34 0.14
C PRO A 921 34.13 10.47 1.36
N ASN A 922 32.86 10.12 1.58
CA ASN A 922 32.40 9.35 2.74
C ASN A 922 31.94 7.93 2.38
N GLY A 923 32.59 7.30 1.39
CA GLY A 923 32.41 5.88 1.04
C GLY A 923 31.97 5.65 -0.40
N ALA A 924 32.10 4.41 -0.86
CA ALA A 924 31.74 4.05 -2.23
C ALA A 924 30.21 3.93 -2.42
N LEU A 925 29.74 4.11 -3.66
CA LEU A 925 28.37 3.82 -4.09
C LEU A 925 28.37 2.84 -5.26
N GLN A 926 27.53 1.82 -5.17
CA GLN A 926 27.21 0.87 -6.24
C GLN A 926 25.97 1.30 -7.02
N ALA A 927 25.72 0.68 -8.17
CA ALA A 927 24.51 0.92 -8.96
C ALA A 927 23.22 0.72 -8.15
N SER A 928 23.16 -0.33 -7.30
CA SER A 928 22.03 -0.62 -6.43
C SER A 928 21.76 0.51 -5.44
N ASP A 929 22.81 1.09 -4.83
CA ASP A 929 22.66 2.17 -3.84
C ASP A 929 21.96 3.40 -4.43
N LEU A 930 22.24 3.71 -5.70
CA LEU A 930 21.61 4.83 -6.42
C LEU A 930 20.13 4.54 -6.70
N LEU A 931 19.81 3.31 -7.12
CA LEU A 931 18.44 2.92 -7.42
C LEU A 931 17.59 2.85 -6.14
N ASP A 932 18.15 2.33 -5.05
CA ASP A 932 17.49 2.28 -3.74
C ASP A 932 17.21 3.68 -3.20
N LEU A 933 18.15 4.61 -3.39
CA LEU A 933 17.92 6.01 -3.04
C LEU A 933 16.81 6.62 -3.89
N ALA A 934 16.81 6.42 -5.21
CA ALA A 934 15.73 6.89 -6.07
C ALA A 934 14.37 6.31 -5.66
N ARG A 935 14.30 5.00 -5.37
CA ARG A 935 13.11 4.31 -4.86
C ARG A 935 12.60 4.93 -3.56
N SER A 936 13.49 5.25 -2.62
CA SER A 936 13.09 5.91 -1.36
C SER A 936 12.40 7.26 -1.58
N GLN A 937 12.80 8.01 -2.61
CA GLN A 937 12.18 9.29 -2.95
C GLN A 937 10.82 9.09 -3.62
N VAL A 938 10.69 8.06 -4.48
CA VAL A 938 9.40 7.65 -5.05
C VAL A 938 8.44 7.25 -3.95
N ASP A 939 8.86 6.38 -3.04
CA ASP A 939 8.04 5.92 -1.91
C ASP A 939 7.58 7.09 -1.06
N TYR A 940 8.49 8.03 -0.75
CA TYR A 940 8.13 9.26 -0.04
C TYR A 940 7.05 10.05 -0.79
N ILE A 941 7.23 10.30 -2.10
CA ILE A 941 6.25 11.03 -2.92
C ILE A 941 4.91 10.30 -2.95
N LEU A 942 4.91 8.96 -2.92
CA LEU A 942 3.71 8.15 -3.08
C LEU A 942 3.00 7.78 -1.77
N GLY A 943 3.60 8.08 -0.61
CA GLY A 943 2.89 8.04 0.68
C GLY A 943 3.72 7.55 1.87
N SER A 944 4.94 7.04 1.66
CA SER A 944 5.86 6.65 2.74
C SER A 944 6.56 7.86 3.34
N ASN A 945 5.76 8.76 3.92
CA ASN A 945 6.21 10.00 4.55
C ASN A 945 5.46 10.21 5.88
N PRO A 946 5.90 11.14 6.75
CA PRO A 946 5.29 11.37 8.06
C PRO A 946 3.79 11.71 8.05
N GLN A 947 3.25 12.18 6.92
CA GLN A 947 1.82 12.48 6.76
C GLN A 947 1.00 11.32 6.22
N ASN A 948 1.62 10.19 5.86
CA ASN A 948 0.97 9.06 5.19
C ASN A 948 0.09 9.52 4.02
N MET A 949 0.62 10.43 3.21
CA MET A 949 -0.11 11.11 2.13
C MET A 949 0.68 11.03 0.84
N SER A 950 0.07 10.54 -0.24
CA SER A 950 0.68 10.65 -1.56
C SER A 950 0.68 12.10 -2.00
N TYR A 951 1.82 12.65 -2.41
CA TYR A 951 1.93 13.94 -3.10
C TYR A 951 1.67 13.83 -4.61
N MET A 952 1.28 12.64 -5.08
CA MET A 952 0.78 12.41 -6.44
C MET A 952 -0.73 12.22 -6.42
N VAL A 953 -1.45 13.13 -7.09
CA VAL A 953 -2.91 13.13 -7.12
C VAL A 953 -3.44 11.82 -7.72
N GLY A 954 -4.34 11.16 -7.00
CA GLY A 954 -5.00 9.95 -7.46
C GLY A 954 -4.29 8.65 -7.11
N VAL A 955 -3.12 8.67 -6.47
CA VAL A 955 -2.42 7.47 -5.98
C VAL A 955 -2.71 7.28 -4.48
N GLY A 956 -3.04 6.05 -4.08
CA GLY A 956 -3.45 5.74 -2.70
C GLY A 956 -4.82 6.32 -2.33
N THR A 957 -5.17 6.22 -1.05
CA THR A 957 -6.45 6.72 -0.49
C THR A 957 -6.37 8.16 0.01
N ASN A 958 -5.16 8.63 0.38
CA ASN A 958 -4.90 9.96 0.89
C ASN A 958 -3.93 10.72 -0.05
N TYR A 959 -4.43 11.74 -0.74
CA TYR A 959 -3.68 12.55 -1.72
C TYR A 959 -4.29 13.94 -1.89
N PRO A 960 -3.57 14.95 -2.43
CA PRO A 960 -4.07 16.31 -2.61
C PRO A 960 -5.38 16.36 -3.41
N LYS A 961 -6.38 17.03 -2.84
CA LYS A 961 -7.70 17.22 -3.44
C LYS A 961 -7.88 18.64 -3.96
N LYS A 962 -7.02 19.58 -3.55
CA LYS A 962 -7.09 20.99 -3.94
C LYS A 962 -5.80 21.49 -4.62
N PRO A 963 -5.23 20.77 -5.62
CA PRO A 963 -4.07 21.30 -6.33
C PRO A 963 -4.39 22.67 -6.97
N HIS A 964 -3.40 23.56 -7.00
CA HIS A 964 -3.49 24.89 -7.61
C HIS A 964 -3.58 24.75 -9.13
N HIS A 965 -4.78 24.50 -9.66
CA HIS A 965 -4.94 24.18 -11.07
C HIS A 965 -6.32 24.59 -11.63
N ARG A 966 -6.34 25.54 -12.58
CA ARG A 966 -7.57 26.15 -13.13
C ARG A 966 -8.55 25.11 -13.67
N ALA A 967 -8.15 24.33 -14.66
CA ALA A 967 -9.02 23.37 -15.34
C ALA A 967 -9.51 22.24 -14.41
N ALA A 968 -8.77 21.94 -13.34
CA ALA A 968 -9.19 20.94 -12.36
C ALA A 968 -10.20 21.50 -11.35
N SER A 969 -10.01 22.76 -10.97
CA SER A 969 -10.81 23.45 -9.95
C SER A 969 -12.19 23.91 -10.42
N ILE A 970 -12.39 24.05 -11.74
CA ILE A 970 -13.66 24.51 -12.32
C ILE A 970 -14.42 23.32 -12.92
N VAL A 971 -15.75 23.30 -12.81
CA VAL A 971 -16.58 22.24 -13.41
C VAL A 971 -16.21 21.97 -14.88
N SER A 972 -16.07 20.69 -15.24
CA SER A 972 -15.77 20.28 -16.63
C SER A 972 -16.67 20.94 -17.66
N ILE A 973 -16.10 21.40 -18.78
CA ILE A 973 -16.86 21.92 -19.93
C ILE A 973 -17.80 20.86 -20.53
N THR A 974 -17.47 19.57 -20.39
CA THR A 974 -18.31 18.47 -20.87
C THR A 974 -19.52 18.21 -19.97
N LYS A 975 -19.50 18.74 -18.75
CA LYS A 975 -20.60 18.65 -17.78
C LYS A 975 -21.46 19.91 -17.76
N ASP A 976 -20.84 21.07 -17.82
CA ASP A 976 -21.51 22.37 -17.91
C ASP A 976 -20.75 23.26 -18.89
N ASN A 977 -21.39 23.60 -20.01
CA ASN A 977 -20.79 24.41 -21.07
C ASN A 977 -21.07 25.91 -20.91
N THR A 978 -21.68 26.33 -19.81
CA THR A 978 -21.84 27.75 -19.48
C THR A 978 -20.45 28.37 -19.28
N PRO A 979 -20.06 29.41 -20.04
CA PRO A 979 -18.73 29.99 -19.90
C PRO A 979 -18.49 30.55 -18.50
N VAL A 980 -17.35 30.21 -17.89
CA VAL A 980 -16.95 30.74 -16.59
C VAL A 980 -16.10 31.99 -16.79
N THR A 981 -16.64 33.14 -16.37
CA THR A 981 -15.94 34.42 -16.51
C THR A 981 -14.76 34.53 -15.54
N CYS A 982 -13.84 35.46 -15.82
CA CYS A 982 -12.68 35.74 -14.99
C CYS A 982 -12.97 35.93 -13.50
N SER A 983 -13.93 36.82 -13.18
CA SER A 983 -14.33 37.12 -11.81
C SER A 983 -15.08 35.96 -11.15
N GLU A 984 -15.91 35.25 -11.92
CA GLU A 984 -16.65 34.10 -11.42
C GLU A 984 -15.71 32.95 -11.07
N GLY A 985 -14.68 32.73 -11.89
CA GLY A 985 -13.56 31.85 -11.60
C GLY A 985 -12.99 31.99 -10.21
N PHE A 986 -12.64 33.22 -9.82
CA PHE A 986 -12.12 33.51 -8.50
C PHE A 986 -13.17 33.36 -7.39
N ASN A 987 -14.39 33.87 -7.63
CA ASN A 987 -15.44 33.95 -6.62
C ASN A 987 -16.08 32.58 -6.31
N ALA A 988 -16.28 31.74 -7.33
CA ALA A 988 -17.01 30.48 -7.21
C ALA A 988 -16.11 29.24 -7.12
N TRP A 989 -14.88 29.30 -7.67
CA TRP A 989 -14.02 28.12 -7.83
C TRP A 989 -12.68 28.23 -7.11
N PHE A 990 -11.89 29.29 -7.35
CA PHE A 990 -10.55 29.42 -6.75
C PHE A 990 -10.59 29.43 -5.21
N ASN A 991 -11.45 30.28 -4.62
CA ASN A 991 -11.57 30.42 -3.16
C ASN A 991 -12.51 29.38 -2.52
N ASN A 992 -13.01 28.42 -3.30
CA ASN A 992 -13.94 27.42 -2.80
C ASN A 992 -13.19 26.40 -1.92
N PRO A 993 -13.56 26.21 -0.63
CA PRO A 993 -12.85 25.27 0.24
C PRO A 993 -13.08 23.80 -0.15
N ALA A 994 -14.03 23.50 -1.04
CA ALA A 994 -14.27 22.16 -1.52
C ALA A 994 -13.09 21.63 -2.38
N PRO A 995 -12.91 20.30 -2.43
CA PRO A 995 -12.07 19.62 -3.42
C PRO A 995 -12.31 20.11 -4.86
N ASN A 996 -11.27 20.02 -5.68
CA ASN A 996 -11.39 20.25 -7.12
C ASN A 996 -12.42 19.26 -7.72
N PRO A 997 -13.40 19.73 -8.52
CA PRO A 997 -14.44 18.87 -9.11
C PRO A 997 -13.89 17.87 -10.13
N ASN A 998 -12.75 18.16 -10.76
CA ASN A 998 -12.07 17.22 -11.65
C ASN A 998 -10.78 16.73 -10.98
N VAL A 999 -10.64 15.41 -10.81
CA VAL A 999 -9.44 14.83 -10.23
C VAL A 999 -8.29 14.91 -11.25
N LEU A 1000 -7.24 15.66 -10.91
CA LEU A 1000 -6.06 15.86 -11.74
C LEU A 1000 -5.11 14.66 -11.64
N MET A 1001 -5.57 13.50 -12.10
CA MET A 1001 -4.87 12.21 -11.97
C MET A 1001 -3.41 12.30 -12.41
N GLY A 1002 -2.50 11.87 -11.53
CA GLY A 1002 -1.06 11.78 -11.76
C GLY A 1002 -0.27 13.08 -11.60
N ALA A 1003 -0.91 14.19 -11.28
CA ALA A 1003 -0.20 15.42 -10.96
C ALA A 1003 0.64 15.25 -9.69
N VAL A 1004 1.93 15.57 -9.76
CA VAL A 1004 2.82 15.70 -8.60
C VAL A 1004 2.83 17.15 -8.18
N VAL A 1005 2.34 17.45 -6.97
CA VAL A 1005 2.35 18.82 -6.42
C VAL A 1005 3.75 19.22 -5.98
N GLY A 1006 3.95 20.49 -5.60
CA GLY A 1006 5.22 20.99 -5.06
C GLY A 1006 5.72 20.28 -3.80
N GLY A 1007 4.80 19.71 -3.01
CA GLY A 1007 5.11 18.82 -1.89
C GLY A 1007 5.28 19.55 -0.55
N PRO A 1008 5.76 18.86 0.49
CA PRO A 1008 5.84 19.42 1.83
C PRO A 1008 6.99 20.42 1.98
N ASN A 1009 6.92 21.20 3.05
CA ASN A 1009 8.05 22.03 3.49
C ASN A 1009 9.19 21.19 4.08
N ASP A 1010 10.23 21.85 4.59
CA ASP A 1010 11.44 21.22 5.10
C ASP A 1010 11.27 20.40 6.40
N ASN A 1011 10.06 20.39 6.96
CA ASN A 1011 9.68 19.64 8.16
C ASN A 1011 8.57 18.62 7.87
N ASP A 1012 8.42 18.18 6.62
CA ASP A 1012 7.42 17.18 6.18
C ASP A 1012 5.96 17.64 6.36
N VAL A 1013 5.71 18.94 6.43
CA VAL A 1013 4.36 19.50 6.57
C VAL A 1013 3.85 19.97 5.20
N TYR A 1014 2.71 19.41 4.79
CA TYR A 1014 1.93 19.86 3.63
C TYR A 1014 0.49 20.17 4.04
N GLY A 1015 -0.05 21.28 3.54
CA GLY A 1015 -1.46 21.65 3.65
C GLY A 1015 -2.13 21.59 2.28
N ASP A 1016 -3.23 20.85 2.16
CA ASP A 1016 -3.98 20.72 0.90
C ASP A 1016 -4.88 21.94 0.64
N GLU A 1017 -4.25 23.05 0.26
CA GLU A 1017 -4.92 24.33 0.00
C GLU A 1017 -4.61 24.87 -1.40
N ARG A 1018 -5.65 25.14 -2.19
CA ARG A 1018 -5.53 25.63 -3.58
C ARG A 1018 -4.80 26.96 -3.66
N THR A 1019 -4.90 27.79 -2.64
CA THR A 1019 -4.25 29.10 -2.58
C THR A 1019 -2.76 29.01 -2.31
N ASP A 1020 -2.27 27.87 -1.81
CA ASP A 1020 -0.85 27.63 -1.56
C ASP A 1020 -0.17 27.11 -2.83
N TYR A 1021 0.01 27.99 -3.81
CA TYR A 1021 0.71 27.66 -5.05
C TYR A 1021 2.17 27.23 -4.79
N GLN A 1022 2.73 27.49 -3.60
CA GLN A 1022 4.11 27.09 -3.34
C GLN A 1022 4.29 25.58 -3.19
N HIS A 1023 3.29 24.94 -2.59
CA HIS A 1023 3.30 23.53 -2.26
C HIS A 1023 2.28 22.74 -3.09
N ALA A 1024 1.16 23.34 -3.50
CA ALA A 1024 0.04 22.66 -4.15
C ALA A 1024 0.03 22.78 -5.69
N GLU A 1025 0.97 23.52 -6.29
CA GLU A 1025 1.07 23.67 -7.74
C GLU A 1025 1.76 22.47 -8.39
N PRO A 1026 1.10 21.76 -9.31
CA PRO A 1026 1.75 20.76 -10.15
C PRO A 1026 2.24 21.36 -11.46
N ALA A 1027 3.37 20.86 -11.97
CA ALA A 1027 3.90 21.22 -13.28
C ALA A 1027 4.29 19.95 -14.07
N PRO A 1028 4.09 19.92 -15.40
CA PRO A 1028 4.57 18.83 -16.25
C PRO A 1028 6.09 18.68 -16.19
N ALA A 1029 6.84 19.76 -15.96
CA ALA A 1029 8.29 19.72 -15.75
C ALA A 1029 8.70 18.91 -14.50
N THR A 1030 7.84 18.84 -13.49
CA THR A 1030 8.00 17.94 -12.32
C THR A 1030 7.67 16.49 -12.70
N ALA A 1031 6.63 16.26 -13.50
CA ALA A 1031 6.19 14.91 -13.87
C ALA A 1031 7.11 14.22 -14.90
N ALA A 1032 7.72 14.97 -15.83
CA ALA A 1032 8.55 14.44 -16.91
C ALA A 1032 9.73 13.56 -16.46
N PRO A 1033 10.60 14.01 -15.53
CA PRO A 1033 11.63 13.12 -14.98
C PRO A 1033 11.03 11.97 -14.18
N PHE A 1034 9.90 12.20 -13.49
CA PHE A 1034 9.27 11.18 -12.64
C PHE A 1034 8.73 9.99 -13.43
N VAL A 1035 8.30 10.18 -14.69
CA VAL A 1035 7.95 9.07 -15.60
C VAL A 1035 9.10 8.07 -15.72
N GLY A 1036 10.33 8.56 -15.95
CA GLY A 1036 11.52 7.71 -16.03
C GLY A 1036 11.87 7.06 -14.70
N VAL A 1037 11.75 7.78 -13.58
CA VAL A 1037 12.01 7.23 -12.25
C VAL A 1037 11.01 6.11 -11.91
N LEU A 1038 9.72 6.34 -12.12
CA LEU A 1038 8.66 5.35 -11.91
C LEU A 1038 8.89 4.11 -12.75
N ALA A 1039 9.23 4.27 -14.03
CA ALA A 1039 9.58 3.14 -14.89
C ALA A 1039 10.83 2.40 -14.39
N ALA A 1040 11.82 3.08 -13.82
CA ALA A 1040 13.03 2.43 -13.33
C ALA A 1040 12.81 1.57 -12.07
N VAL A 1041 11.84 1.94 -11.22
CA VAL A 1041 11.58 1.26 -9.94
C VAL A 1041 10.39 0.29 -9.99
N ALA A 1042 9.52 0.43 -11.00
CA ALA A 1042 8.47 -0.52 -11.35
C ALA A 1042 9.06 -1.84 -11.87
#